data_AF-G9AEJ5-F1
#
_entry.id   AF-G9AEJ5-F1
#
_cell.length_a   1.000
_cell.length_b   1.000
_cell.length_c   1.000
_cell.angle_alpha   90.00
_cell.angle_beta   90.00
_cell.angle_gamma   90.00
#
_symmetry.space_group_name_H-M   'P 1'
#
loop_
_entity.id
_entity.type
_entity.pdbx_description
1 polymer ?
#
loop_
_entity_poly.entity_id
_entity_poly.type
_entity_poly.pdbx_seq_one_letter_code
_entity_poly.pdbx_strand_id
1 'polypeptide(L)'
;MEAVRAERRLVAILAVGIVGYSRLIEADEAQTLAAIKAWRSEIFDPFMEDYHGRIVKLMGDGAIVEFGSVVDAVACAVASQSKIAARQVDVPSQRRLFLRMGINLGDVVVDGDDLLGDGVNVAARLEQMCEPGGLFVSGTAFDHLQGKFELPLEFIGEQHVKNIQRPVRVYRVKFEGETRHRQLNVRSFRSWLIPAAALVLLLLIAVPAVWLTQSRESADAASIERMAFPLPQTPSIAVLPFDNLSSDAGQSYFADGMTDDLITELSKLSGIFVIARNSTFTYKGKPTKVQQVAEDLGVHYILQGSVRREGNHVRVNAQLIDAIDGHHLWAERYDGEMSGVFGLQDRVIEQIVSTLSVKLTSAEQSVAAVPETTNPQAYDTLLRGWDHLRRDSEAETTTARAYFQKAIVLDPNYSRAYASLAAANWRTSVLSSDFSRRENASKNLPRNLAKAMEKPTPLAYAISAQLLAQQGRYDEAFAAIDRAMKLAPNDPDNHVSMARVLNATGHAAEAEQQTRLAMRLDPHPSRATLRMLAVSFFSQGKYDKAVDTFERVIDKKSDLLADYATLISSYGHLGRTDGVQALIDQYNKLAMSSLGDPLTVQESAYDWYGNAFSYHRPYITRLQEGLRKAGLPEGAGTDLALDDYVKLMTLTKGELSVDRTIKVDVMEAKALLARGVAFVDVRAPLNYDNGHLPKAINLSLITGLSKESLAKVAGKEDEVAFYSHGKNGPYAAYASAKAIGWGYTHIYYFAGGFLEWDDEGYPLVIEVKRSLGQK
;
A
#
# COMPACT_ATOMS: atom_id res chain seq x y z
N MET A 1 -20.17 15.37 -46.41
CA MET A 1 -19.81 13.93 -46.33
C MET A 1 -19.42 13.64 -44.90
N GLU A 2 -20.35 13.09 -44.11
CA GLU A 2 -20.04 12.57 -42.77
C GLU A 2 -19.03 11.42 -42.93
N ALA A 3 -17.94 11.46 -42.17
CA ALA A 3 -16.99 10.37 -42.10
C ALA A 3 -17.62 9.24 -41.27
N VAL A 4 -18.03 8.16 -41.91
CA VAL A 4 -18.44 6.92 -41.25
C VAL A 4 -17.26 6.43 -40.41
N ARG A 5 -17.39 6.52 -39.09
CA ARG A 5 -16.32 6.16 -38.15
C ARG A 5 -16.32 4.65 -37.98
N ALA A 6 -15.44 3.96 -38.70
CA ALA A 6 -15.36 2.50 -38.65
C ALA A 6 -14.71 2.02 -37.34
N GLU A 7 -15.33 1.07 -36.65
CA GLU A 7 -14.86 0.53 -35.37
C GLU A 7 -13.61 -0.32 -35.60
N ARG A 8 -12.52 -0.05 -34.86
CA ARG A 8 -11.27 -0.82 -34.94
C ARG A 8 -11.06 -1.64 -33.68
N ARG A 9 -10.68 -2.91 -33.84
CA ARG A 9 -10.39 -3.84 -32.74
C ARG A 9 -9.12 -4.62 -33.04
N LEU A 10 -8.36 -4.95 -32.00
CA LEU A 10 -7.25 -5.88 -32.06
C LEU A 10 -7.78 -7.28 -31.76
N VAL A 11 -7.70 -8.20 -32.71
CA VAL A 11 -8.26 -9.56 -32.59
C VAL A 11 -7.29 -10.61 -33.13
N ALA A 12 -7.39 -11.83 -32.61
CA ALA A 12 -6.68 -12.98 -33.16
C ALA A 12 -7.51 -13.58 -34.30
N ILE A 13 -6.90 -13.73 -35.47
CA ILE A 13 -7.59 -14.18 -36.68
C ILE A 13 -6.97 -15.49 -37.11
N LEU A 14 -7.81 -16.52 -37.20
CA LEU A 14 -7.47 -17.83 -37.76
C LEU A 14 -8.05 -17.92 -39.17
N ALA A 15 -7.17 -18.11 -40.15
CA ALA A 15 -7.55 -18.52 -41.50
C ALA A 15 -7.31 -20.03 -41.65
N VAL A 16 -8.29 -20.75 -42.19
CA VAL A 16 -8.24 -22.20 -42.43
C VAL A 16 -8.55 -22.47 -43.89
N GLY A 17 -7.77 -23.34 -44.53
CA GLY A 17 -8.00 -23.82 -45.89
C GLY A 17 -7.84 -25.34 -46.01
N ILE A 18 -8.68 -25.98 -46.84
CA ILE A 18 -8.66 -27.42 -47.09
C ILE A 18 -7.80 -27.73 -48.32
N VAL A 19 -6.78 -28.56 -48.15
CA VAL A 19 -5.84 -28.89 -49.24
C VAL A 19 -6.47 -29.85 -50.25
N GLY A 20 -6.41 -29.47 -51.53
CA GLY A 20 -6.79 -30.35 -52.65
C GLY A 20 -8.29 -30.46 -52.91
N TYR A 21 -9.09 -29.55 -52.36
CA TYR A 21 -10.56 -29.49 -52.46
C TYR A 21 -11.08 -29.68 -53.90
N SER A 22 -10.57 -28.91 -54.87
CA SER A 22 -11.02 -28.99 -56.28
C SER A 22 -10.78 -30.37 -56.92
N ARG A 23 -9.66 -31.04 -56.57
CA ARG A 23 -9.31 -32.36 -57.10
C ARG A 23 -10.16 -33.47 -56.49
N LEU A 24 -10.58 -33.33 -55.23
CA LEU A 24 -11.42 -34.31 -54.54
C LEU A 24 -12.88 -34.24 -55.01
N ILE A 25 -13.38 -33.04 -55.28
CA ILE A 25 -14.71 -32.84 -55.90
C ILE A 25 -14.78 -33.43 -57.30
N GLU A 26 -13.74 -33.24 -58.12
CA GLU A 26 -13.69 -33.80 -59.48
C GLU A 26 -13.66 -35.35 -59.48
N ALA A 27 -13.14 -35.96 -58.41
CA ALA A 27 -13.05 -37.41 -58.27
C ALA A 27 -14.33 -38.06 -57.71
N ASP A 28 -14.98 -37.43 -56.72
CA ASP A 28 -16.26 -37.86 -56.14
C ASP A 28 -16.90 -36.69 -55.38
N GLU A 29 -17.78 -35.95 -56.06
CA GLU A 29 -18.45 -34.77 -55.52
C GLU A 29 -19.32 -35.09 -54.30
N ALA A 30 -20.10 -36.18 -54.36
CA ALA A 30 -21.03 -36.56 -53.31
C ALA A 30 -20.32 -36.97 -52.02
N GLN A 31 -19.27 -37.79 -52.13
CA GLN A 31 -18.50 -38.25 -50.97
C GLN A 31 -17.67 -37.12 -50.35
N THR A 32 -17.11 -36.22 -51.18
CA THR A 32 -16.31 -35.08 -50.71
C THR A 32 -17.17 -34.04 -49.99
N LEU A 33 -18.34 -33.70 -50.54
CA LEU A 33 -19.28 -32.78 -49.88
C LEU A 33 -19.81 -33.34 -48.55
N ALA A 34 -20.04 -34.66 -48.47
CA ALA A 34 -20.43 -35.31 -47.22
C ALA A 34 -19.32 -35.27 -46.15
N ALA A 35 -18.07 -35.53 -46.55
CA ALA A 35 -16.92 -35.46 -45.63
C ALA A 35 -16.69 -34.05 -45.08
N ILE A 36 -16.93 -33.02 -45.89
CA ILE A 36 -16.78 -31.61 -45.48
C ILE A 36 -17.93 -31.17 -44.59
N LYS A 37 -19.17 -31.57 -44.89
CA LYS A 37 -20.31 -31.32 -43.99
C LYS A 37 -20.09 -31.97 -42.62
N ALA A 38 -19.60 -33.21 -42.59
CA ALA A 38 -19.29 -33.90 -41.34
C ALA A 38 -18.13 -33.25 -40.58
N TRP A 39 -17.06 -32.82 -41.27
CA TRP A 39 -15.98 -32.05 -40.65
C TRP A 39 -16.53 -30.75 -40.03
N ARG A 40 -17.37 -30.03 -40.76
CA ARG A 40 -17.95 -28.78 -40.29
C ARG A 40 -18.81 -28.97 -39.05
N SER A 41 -19.79 -29.87 -39.09
CA SER A 41 -20.74 -30.04 -37.97
C SER A 41 -20.16 -30.76 -36.76
N GLU A 42 -19.17 -31.64 -36.92
CA GLU A 42 -18.66 -32.48 -35.83
C GLU A 42 -17.30 -32.04 -35.25
N ILE A 43 -16.59 -31.17 -35.97
CA ILE A 43 -15.25 -30.72 -35.58
C ILE A 43 -15.20 -29.20 -35.56
N PHE A 44 -15.53 -28.54 -36.66
CA PHE A 44 -15.32 -27.10 -36.77
C PHE A 44 -16.30 -26.32 -35.89
N ASP A 45 -17.61 -26.57 -35.98
CA ASP A 45 -18.64 -25.83 -35.25
C ASP A 45 -18.54 -26.03 -33.71
N PRO A 46 -18.35 -27.26 -33.17
CA PRO A 46 -18.20 -27.45 -31.72
C PRO A 46 -16.96 -26.75 -31.14
N PHE A 47 -15.87 -26.70 -31.90
CA PHE A 47 -14.65 -26.03 -31.45
C PHE A 47 -14.77 -24.50 -31.43
N MET A 48 -15.73 -23.92 -32.17
CA MET A 48 -16.02 -22.50 -32.03
C MET A 48 -16.64 -22.20 -30.65
N GLU A 49 -17.49 -23.09 -30.14
CA GLU A 49 -18.07 -22.97 -28.79
C GLU A 49 -17.02 -23.25 -27.71
N ASP A 50 -16.27 -24.35 -27.83
CA ASP A 50 -15.28 -24.77 -26.82
C ASP A 50 -14.11 -23.77 -26.66
N TYR A 51 -13.72 -23.10 -27.75
CA TYR A 51 -12.58 -22.18 -27.78
C TYR A 51 -12.98 -20.72 -28.06
N HIS A 52 -14.26 -20.36 -27.87
CA HIS A 52 -14.75 -18.98 -27.98
C HIS A 52 -14.42 -18.29 -29.33
N GLY A 53 -14.45 -19.06 -30.41
CA GLY A 53 -14.26 -18.55 -31.77
C GLY A 53 -15.57 -18.07 -32.38
N ARG A 54 -15.55 -16.96 -33.11
CA ARG A 54 -16.68 -16.52 -33.94
C ARG A 54 -16.31 -16.59 -35.41
N ILE A 55 -17.11 -17.30 -36.19
CA ILE A 55 -16.91 -17.41 -37.64
C ILE A 55 -17.30 -16.06 -38.27
N VAL A 56 -16.31 -15.40 -38.88
CA VAL A 56 -16.49 -14.12 -39.59
C VAL A 56 -16.90 -14.38 -41.03
N LYS A 57 -16.25 -15.34 -41.68
CA LYS A 57 -16.49 -15.63 -43.10
C LYS A 57 -16.25 -17.09 -43.42
N LEU A 58 -17.21 -17.68 -44.12
CA LEU A 58 -17.10 -19.03 -44.67
C LEU A 58 -16.80 -18.93 -46.16
N MET A 59 -15.78 -19.68 -46.57
CA MET A 59 -15.37 -19.87 -47.95
C MET A 59 -15.64 -21.34 -48.31
N GLY A 60 -15.90 -21.67 -49.58
CA GLY A 60 -16.29 -23.04 -49.95
C GLY A 60 -15.31 -24.11 -49.47
N ASP A 61 -14.02 -23.77 -49.42
CA ASP A 61 -12.90 -24.61 -49.03
C ASP A 61 -12.12 -24.07 -47.81
N GLY A 62 -12.68 -23.12 -47.07
CA GLY A 62 -11.97 -22.47 -45.96
C GLY A 62 -12.84 -21.62 -45.05
N ALA A 63 -12.24 -21.05 -44.01
CA ALA A 63 -12.93 -20.20 -43.05
C ALA A 63 -12.00 -19.14 -42.46
N ILE A 64 -12.58 -17.99 -42.12
CA ILE A 64 -11.94 -16.94 -41.32
C ILE A 64 -12.71 -16.85 -40.01
N VAL A 65 -12.00 -17.02 -38.90
CA VAL A 65 -12.54 -17.03 -37.55
C VAL A 65 -11.83 -15.99 -36.70
N GLU A 66 -12.60 -15.22 -35.95
CA GLU A 66 -12.08 -14.30 -34.94
C GLU A 66 -12.08 -14.95 -33.55
N PHE A 67 -11.02 -14.68 -32.80
CA PHE A 67 -10.86 -15.08 -31.41
C PHE A 67 -10.49 -13.85 -30.57
N GLY A 68 -11.03 -13.80 -29.35
CA GLY A 68 -10.61 -12.81 -28.35
C GLY A 68 -9.21 -13.08 -27.76
N SER A 69 -8.68 -14.28 -27.99
CA SER A 69 -7.41 -14.76 -27.44
C SER A 69 -6.58 -15.49 -28.50
N VAL A 70 -5.28 -15.17 -28.58
CA VAL A 70 -4.34 -15.90 -29.43
C VAL A 70 -4.15 -17.34 -28.95
N VAL A 71 -4.21 -17.56 -27.63
CA VAL A 71 -4.07 -18.90 -27.03
C VAL A 71 -5.23 -19.79 -27.48
N ASP A 72 -6.47 -19.27 -27.47
CA ASP A 72 -7.65 -20.02 -27.87
C ASP A 72 -7.63 -20.31 -29.38
N ALA A 73 -7.21 -19.34 -30.19
CA ALA A 73 -7.03 -19.53 -31.63
C ALA A 73 -6.04 -20.69 -31.93
N VAL A 74 -4.91 -20.73 -31.22
CA VAL A 74 -3.89 -21.78 -31.40
C VAL A 74 -4.38 -23.12 -30.84
N ALA A 75 -5.00 -23.14 -29.66
CA ALA A 75 -5.56 -24.35 -29.07
C ALA A 75 -6.64 -24.97 -29.97
N CYS A 76 -7.55 -24.14 -30.50
CA CYS A 76 -8.56 -24.54 -31.48
C CYS A 76 -7.93 -25.12 -32.74
N ALA A 77 -6.92 -24.46 -33.31
CA ALA A 77 -6.22 -24.94 -34.50
C ALA A 77 -5.51 -26.28 -34.25
N VAL A 78 -4.87 -26.44 -33.09
CA VAL A 78 -4.18 -27.67 -32.71
C VAL A 78 -5.13 -28.83 -32.46
N ALA A 79 -6.24 -28.57 -31.76
CA ALA A 79 -7.30 -29.56 -31.53
C ALA A 79 -7.96 -29.99 -32.85
N SER A 80 -8.22 -29.03 -33.75
CA SER A 80 -8.74 -29.27 -35.10
C SER A 80 -7.83 -30.20 -35.89
N GLN A 81 -6.52 -29.90 -35.90
CA GLN A 81 -5.57 -30.69 -36.67
C GLN A 81 -5.39 -32.10 -36.12
N SER A 82 -5.35 -32.24 -34.80
CA SER A 82 -5.21 -33.53 -34.12
C SER A 82 -6.43 -34.42 -34.32
N LYS A 83 -7.66 -33.87 -34.22
CA LYS A 83 -8.92 -34.62 -34.40
C LYS A 83 -9.10 -35.09 -35.84
N ILE A 84 -8.68 -34.29 -36.82
CA ILE A 84 -8.69 -34.67 -38.24
C ILE A 84 -7.68 -35.78 -38.53
N ALA A 85 -6.46 -35.65 -38.00
CA ALA A 85 -5.44 -36.69 -38.13
C ALA A 85 -5.89 -38.03 -37.54
N ALA A 86 -6.51 -38.01 -36.35
CA ALA A 86 -7.02 -39.21 -35.68
C ALA A 86 -8.14 -39.93 -36.46
N ARG A 87 -9.03 -39.18 -37.13
CA ARG A 87 -10.13 -39.77 -37.91
C ARG A 87 -9.71 -40.33 -39.28
N GLN A 88 -8.50 -40.01 -39.74
CA GLN A 88 -8.03 -40.37 -41.07
C GLN A 88 -6.95 -41.46 -41.08
N VAL A 89 -6.75 -42.14 -39.93
CA VAL A 89 -5.81 -43.26 -39.80
C VAL A 89 -6.13 -44.36 -40.82
N ASP A 90 -7.40 -44.69 -41.01
CA ASP A 90 -7.88 -45.76 -41.91
C ASP A 90 -8.26 -45.26 -43.32
N VAL A 91 -8.09 -43.96 -43.61
CA VAL A 91 -8.40 -43.38 -44.93
C VAL A 91 -7.18 -43.52 -45.85
N PRO A 92 -7.35 -44.04 -47.10
CA PRO A 92 -6.26 -44.13 -48.08
C PRO A 92 -5.57 -42.77 -48.29
N SER A 93 -4.24 -42.77 -48.37
CA SER A 93 -3.42 -41.54 -48.45
C SER A 93 -3.84 -40.56 -49.54
N GLN A 94 -4.40 -41.05 -50.65
CA GLN A 94 -4.88 -40.25 -51.78
C GLN A 94 -6.17 -39.47 -51.51
N ARG A 95 -6.91 -39.83 -50.44
CA ARG A 95 -8.21 -39.26 -50.03
C ARG A 95 -8.16 -38.55 -48.67
N ARG A 96 -6.98 -38.39 -48.08
CA ARG A 96 -6.82 -37.69 -46.80
C ARG A 96 -7.02 -36.18 -46.96
N LEU A 97 -7.78 -35.58 -46.05
CA LEU A 97 -7.98 -34.14 -45.97
C LEU A 97 -6.94 -33.55 -45.02
N PHE A 98 -6.17 -32.58 -45.52
CA PHE A 98 -5.24 -31.81 -44.73
C PHE A 98 -5.75 -30.37 -44.62
N LEU A 99 -5.67 -29.78 -43.43
CA LEU A 99 -5.89 -28.35 -43.28
C LEU A 99 -4.56 -27.60 -43.38
N ARG A 100 -4.62 -26.40 -43.91
CA ARG A 100 -3.61 -25.36 -43.71
C ARG A 100 -4.21 -24.32 -42.81
N MET A 101 -3.42 -23.81 -41.88
CA MET A 101 -3.90 -22.84 -40.91
C MET A 101 -2.88 -21.72 -40.70
N GLY A 102 -3.38 -20.49 -40.62
CA GLY A 102 -2.60 -19.29 -40.38
C GLY A 102 -3.24 -18.44 -39.29
N ILE A 103 -2.47 -18.10 -38.25
CA ILE A 103 -2.93 -17.23 -37.15
C ILE A 103 -2.16 -15.93 -37.16
N ASN A 104 -2.89 -14.81 -37.09
CA ASN A 104 -2.31 -13.49 -36.91
C ASN A 104 -3.06 -12.70 -35.83
N LEU A 105 -2.32 -11.94 -35.02
CA LEU A 105 -2.88 -10.90 -34.15
C LEU A 105 -2.66 -9.54 -34.82
N GLY A 106 -3.73 -8.81 -35.10
CA GLY A 106 -3.62 -7.51 -35.78
C GLY A 106 -4.89 -6.67 -35.70
N ASP A 107 -4.72 -5.36 -35.92
CA ASP A 107 -5.82 -4.42 -35.97
C ASP A 107 -6.68 -4.68 -37.21
N VAL A 108 -7.99 -4.77 -37.00
CA VAL A 108 -9.00 -4.89 -38.05
C VAL A 108 -10.09 -3.85 -37.84
N VAL A 109 -10.73 -3.50 -38.94
CA VAL A 109 -11.95 -2.68 -38.99
C VAL A 109 -13.13 -3.64 -39.05
N VAL A 110 -14.07 -3.48 -38.12
CA VAL A 110 -15.33 -4.23 -38.10
C VAL A 110 -16.31 -3.56 -39.04
N ASP A 111 -16.81 -4.29 -40.03
CA ASP A 111 -17.86 -3.83 -40.96
C ASP A 111 -19.05 -4.80 -40.90
N GLY A 112 -20.00 -4.51 -40.00
CA GLY A 112 -21.11 -5.41 -39.69
C GLY A 112 -20.63 -6.73 -39.10
N ASP A 113 -20.84 -7.82 -39.84
CA ASP A 113 -20.39 -9.18 -39.48
C ASP A 113 -19.07 -9.60 -40.16
N ASP A 114 -18.46 -8.74 -41.01
CA ASP A 114 -17.17 -9.03 -41.68
C ASP A 114 -16.01 -8.26 -41.01
N LEU A 115 -14.79 -8.77 -41.18
CA LEU A 115 -13.54 -8.13 -40.73
C LEU A 115 -12.73 -7.68 -41.93
N LEU A 116 -12.35 -6.40 -41.93
CA LEU A 116 -11.56 -5.80 -43.00
C LEU A 116 -10.23 -5.27 -42.44
N GLY A 117 -9.13 -5.50 -43.15
CA GLY A 117 -7.85 -4.90 -42.81
C GLY A 117 -6.66 -5.81 -43.06
N ASP A 118 -5.47 -5.25 -42.91
CA ASP A 118 -4.21 -5.95 -43.15
C ASP A 118 -4.06 -7.17 -42.23
N GLY A 119 -4.63 -7.13 -41.02
CA GLY A 119 -4.63 -8.26 -40.08
C GLY A 119 -5.24 -9.54 -40.65
N VAL A 120 -6.33 -9.42 -41.40
CA VAL A 120 -7.00 -10.56 -42.07
C VAL A 120 -6.18 -11.06 -43.25
N ASN A 121 -5.61 -10.13 -44.03
CA ASN A 121 -4.76 -10.46 -45.18
C ASN A 121 -3.48 -11.22 -44.76
N VAL A 122 -2.89 -10.87 -43.61
CA VAL A 122 -1.75 -11.61 -43.04
C VAL A 122 -2.16 -13.04 -42.69
N ALA A 123 -3.25 -13.23 -41.94
CA ALA A 123 -3.71 -14.56 -41.52
C ALA A 123 -3.95 -15.48 -42.73
N ALA A 124 -4.69 -14.98 -43.74
CA ALA A 124 -4.95 -15.71 -44.98
C ALA A 124 -3.67 -16.05 -45.74
N ARG A 125 -2.67 -15.16 -45.73
CA ARG A 125 -1.40 -15.45 -46.41
C ARG A 125 -0.56 -16.49 -45.66
N LEU A 126 -0.57 -16.46 -44.33
CA LEU A 126 0.08 -17.47 -43.50
C LEU A 126 -0.51 -18.86 -43.76
N GLU A 127 -1.83 -18.96 -43.88
CA GLU A 127 -2.52 -20.19 -44.28
C GLU A 127 -2.04 -20.69 -45.65
N GLN A 128 -2.05 -19.84 -46.67
CA GLN A 128 -1.64 -20.23 -48.04
C GLN A 128 -0.19 -20.72 -48.12
N MET A 129 0.71 -20.12 -47.33
CA MET A 129 2.12 -20.51 -47.26
C MET A 129 2.35 -21.74 -46.39
N CYS A 130 1.38 -22.11 -45.56
CA CYS A 130 1.50 -23.24 -44.65
C CYS A 130 1.54 -24.56 -45.42
N GLU A 131 2.32 -25.50 -44.91
CA GLU A 131 2.35 -26.87 -45.44
C GLU A 131 1.08 -27.64 -45.05
N PRO A 132 0.64 -28.63 -45.86
CA PRO A 132 -0.54 -29.43 -45.53
C PRO A 132 -0.43 -30.10 -44.15
N GLY A 133 -1.39 -29.84 -43.27
CA GLY A 133 -1.43 -30.31 -41.90
C GLY A 133 -0.63 -29.46 -40.91
N GLY A 134 -0.08 -28.33 -41.35
CA GLY A 134 0.69 -27.41 -40.53
C GLY A 134 -0.14 -26.25 -39.97
N LEU A 135 0.48 -25.51 -39.05
CA LEU A 135 -0.03 -24.27 -38.49
C LEU A 135 1.09 -23.23 -38.43
N PHE A 136 0.88 -22.08 -39.09
CA PHE A 136 1.76 -20.93 -39.05
C PHE A 136 1.17 -19.81 -38.19
N VAL A 137 2.03 -19.16 -37.41
CA VAL A 137 1.68 -18.09 -36.47
C VAL A 137 2.55 -16.87 -36.77
N SER A 138 1.95 -15.68 -36.84
CA SER A 138 2.69 -14.43 -37.02
C SER A 138 3.53 -14.08 -35.78
N GLY A 139 4.54 -13.24 -35.94
CA GLY A 139 5.36 -12.78 -34.82
C GLY A 139 4.56 -12.04 -33.75
N THR A 140 3.53 -11.28 -34.14
CA THR A 140 2.65 -10.60 -33.19
C THR A 140 1.82 -11.59 -32.38
N ALA A 141 1.36 -12.68 -32.98
CA ALA A 141 0.69 -13.76 -32.25
C ALA A 141 1.69 -14.56 -31.39
N PHE A 142 2.89 -14.85 -31.89
CA PHE A 142 3.95 -15.55 -31.16
C PHE A 142 4.37 -14.82 -29.88
N ASP A 143 4.55 -13.50 -29.93
CA ASP A 143 4.94 -12.69 -28.77
C ASP A 143 3.92 -12.81 -27.61
N HIS A 144 2.64 -13.08 -27.94
CA HIS A 144 1.57 -13.29 -26.95
C HIS A 144 1.41 -14.74 -26.48
N LEU A 145 2.09 -15.71 -27.11
CA LEU A 145 2.08 -17.13 -26.74
C LEU A 145 3.22 -17.54 -25.80
N GLN A 146 4.24 -16.70 -25.62
CA GLN A 146 5.41 -17.04 -24.79
C GLN A 146 5.02 -17.40 -23.35
N GLY A 147 5.37 -18.61 -22.93
CA GLY A 147 5.11 -19.15 -21.59
C GLY A 147 3.68 -19.62 -21.32
N LYS A 148 2.79 -19.60 -22.33
CA LYS A 148 1.36 -19.92 -22.18
C LYS A 148 0.88 -21.11 -23.02
N PHE A 149 1.75 -21.69 -23.84
CA PHE A 149 1.39 -22.79 -24.74
C PHE A 149 2.53 -23.81 -24.85
N GLU A 150 2.23 -25.09 -24.69
CA GLU A 150 3.21 -26.16 -24.46
C GLU A 150 3.85 -26.75 -25.75
N LEU A 151 3.40 -26.34 -26.94
CA LEU A 151 3.94 -26.87 -28.21
C LEU A 151 5.18 -26.09 -28.70
N PRO A 152 6.20 -26.79 -29.24
CA PRO A 152 7.40 -26.13 -29.77
C PRO A 152 7.08 -25.31 -31.03
N LEU A 153 7.42 -24.03 -30.96
CA LEU A 153 7.29 -23.04 -32.03
C LEU A 153 8.65 -22.80 -32.70
N GLU A 154 8.79 -23.16 -33.98
CA GLU A 154 10.02 -22.98 -34.76
C GLU A 154 9.94 -21.71 -35.61
N PHE A 155 10.94 -20.83 -35.51
CA PHE A 155 11.02 -19.64 -36.36
C PHE A 155 11.40 -20.02 -37.81
N ILE A 156 10.55 -19.67 -38.79
CA ILE A 156 10.76 -20.01 -40.21
C ILE A 156 11.23 -18.83 -41.06
N GLY A 157 11.48 -17.66 -40.45
CA GLY A 157 11.99 -16.46 -41.10
C GLY A 157 10.95 -15.37 -41.29
N GLU A 158 11.37 -14.30 -41.98
CA GLU A 158 10.53 -13.14 -42.29
C GLU A 158 9.94 -13.25 -43.70
N GLN A 159 8.62 -13.10 -43.83
CA GLN A 159 7.89 -13.22 -45.09
C GLN A 159 7.31 -11.88 -45.53
N HIS A 160 7.51 -11.50 -46.80
CA HIS A 160 6.87 -10.32 -47.37
C HIS A 160 5.48 -10.69 -47.89
N VAL A 161 4.45 -10.10 -47.29
CA VAL A 161 3.06 -10.26 -47.71
C VAL A 161 2.70 -9.14 -48.70
N LYS A 162 1.99 -9.50 -49.77
CA LYS A 162 1.54 -8.53 -50.79
C LYS A 162 0.72 -7.42 -50.12
N ASN A 163 1.06 -6.16 -50.40
CA ASN A 163 0.42 -4.95 -49.85
C ASN A 163 0.72 -4.64 -48.37
N ILE A 164 1.74 -5.26 -47.76
CA ILE A 164 2.22 -4.93 -46.41
C ILE A 164 3.68 -4.47 -46.50
N GLN A 165 3.96 -3.25 -46.06
CA GLN A 165 5.30 -2.64 -46.22
C GLN A 165 6.39 -3.30 -45.37
N ARG A 166 6.03 -3.92 -44.24
CA ARG A 166 6.98 -4.56 -43.31
C ARG A 166 6.90 -6.07 -43.42
N PRO A 167 8.03 -6.78 -43.40
CA PRO A 167 8.01 -8.23 -43.43
C PRO A 167 7.46 -8.80 -42.11
N VAL A 168 6.72 -9.90 -42.20
CA VAL A 168 6.07 -10.56 -41.07
C VAL A 168 6.95 -11.73 -40.62
N ARG A 169 7.39 -11.72 -39.36
CA ARG A 169 8.03 -12.88 -38.72
C ARG A 169 7.04 -14.04 -38.67
N VAL A 170 7.43 -15.24 -39.08
CA VAL A 170 6.55 -16.41 -39.06
C VAL A 170 7.15 -17.53 -38.22
N TYR A 171 6.29 -18.20 -37.45
CA TYR A 171 6.63 -19.33 -36.60
C TYR A 171 5.74 -20.52 -36.97
N ARG A 172 6.33 -21.72 -36.99
CA ARG A 172 5.65 -22.99 -37.28
C ARG A 172 5.41 -23.75 -35.98
N VAL A 173 4.18 -24.22 -35.78
CA VAL A 173 3.85 -25.16 -34.69
C VAL A 173 4.16 -26.57 -35.16
N LYS A 174 5.01 -27.31 -34.43
CA LYS A 174 5.25 -28.74 -34.71
C LYS A 174 4.24 -29.60 -33.98
N PHE A 175 3.55 -30.45 -34.74
CA PHE A 175 2.74 -31.53 -34.20
C PHE A 175 3.64 -32.76 -34.02
N GLU A 176 3.65 -33.38 -32.84
CA GLU A 176 4.36 -34.64 -32.62
C GLU A 176 3.76 -35.72 -33.53
N GLY A 177 4.52 -36.12 -34.57
CA GLY A 177 4.06 -37.01 -35.63
C GLY A 177 4.90 -36.97 -36.91
N GLU A 178 5.76 -35.97 -37.09
CA GLU A 178 6.71 -35.94 -38.22
C GLU A 178 7.98 -36.76 -37.94
N THR A 179 7.84 -38.07 -37.75
CA THR A 179 8.99 -38.97 -37.88
C THR A 179 9.27 -39.22 -39.37
N ARG A 180 10.31 -38.56 -39.88
CA ARG A 180 11.03 -38.93 -41.10
C ARG A 180 11.10 -40.44 -41.27
N HIS A 181 10.66 -40.92 -42.43
CA HIS A 181 10.85 -42.29 -42.90
C HIS A 181 12.30 -42.74 -42.71
N ARG A 182 12.51 -43.72 -41.84
CA ARG A 182 13.70 -44.57 -41.86
C ARG A 182 13.23 -46.01 -41.96
N GLN A 183 13.37 -46.56 -43.16
CA GLN A 183 13.13 -47.97 -43.44
C GLN A 183 14.03 -48.82 -42.53
N LEU A 184 13.43 -49.56 -41.60
CA LEU A 184 14.09 -50.70 -40.97
C LEU A 184 13.13 -51.88 -40.93
N ASN A 185 13.64 -52.94 -41.54
CA ASN A 185 13.02 -54.20 -41.87
C ASN A 185 13.29 -55.18 -40.72
N VAL A 186 12.29 -55.68 -39.99
CA VAL A 186 12.48 -56.90 -39.19
C VAL A 186 11.19 -57.71 -39.08
N ARG A 187 11.35 -59.00 -39.39
CA ARG A 187 10.40 -60.11 -39.27
C ARG A 187 10.00 -60.41 -37.83
N SER A 188 8.77 -60.92 -37.71
CA SER A 188 8.23 -61.91 -36.74
C SER A 188 8.82 -61.97 -35.32
N PHE A 189 7.95 -61.89 -34.31
CA PHE A 189 7.68 -63.06 -33.45
C PHE A 189 6.40 -62.87 -32.64
N ARG A 190 5.52 -63.87 -32.76
CA ARG A 190 4.33 -64.11 -31.94
C ARG A 190 4.76 -64.79 -30.62
N SER A 191 3.93 -64.64 -29.59
CA SER A 191 3.79 -65.47 -28.37
C SER A 191 4.40 -64.99 -27.04
N TRP A 192 3.72 -64.04 -26.38
CA TRP A 192 3.58 -64.01 -24.91
C TRP A 192 2.41 -63.08 -24.52
N LEU A 193 1.18 -63.59 -24.46
CA LEU A 193 -0.03 -62.76 -24.32
C LEU A 193 -1.02 -63.18 -23.23
N ILE A 194 -0.60 -63.94 -22.20
CA ILE A 194 -1.59 -64.40 -21.19
C ILE A 194 -1.36 -63.86 -19.75
N PRO A 195 -0.16 -63.49 -19.26
CA PRO A 195 -0.08 -62.84 -17.93
C PRO A 195 -0.32 -61.32 -17.96
N ALA A 196 -0.24 -60.66 -19.12
CA ALA A 196 -0.32 -59.20 -19.22
C ALA A 196 -1.74 -58.64 -19.10
N ALA A 197 -2.78 -59.44 -19.38
CA ALA A 197 -4.16 -58.96 -19.44
C ALA A 197 -4.75 -58.61 -18.05
N ALA A 198 -4.31 -59.29 -16.98
CA ALA A 198 -4.80 -59.03 -15.63
C ALA A 198 -4.21 -57.74 -15.03
N LEU A 199 -2.94 -57.43 -15.35
CA LEU A 199 -2.29 -56.19 -14.90
C LEU A 199 -2.87 -54.97 -15.63
N VAL A 200 -3.20 -55.13 -16.92
CA VAL A 200 -3.82 -54.08 -17.74
C VAL A 200 -5.25 -53.78 -17.26
N LEU A 201 -6.03 -54.77 -16.81
CA LEU A 201 -7.39 -54.52 -16.31
C LEU A 201 -7.40 -53.82 -14.94
N LEU A 202 -6.44 -54.14 -14.06
CA LEU A 202 -6.25 -53.43 -12.79
C LEU A 202 -5.78 -51.98 -13.01
N LEU A 203 -4.87 -51.77 -13.98
CA LEU A 203 -4.47 -50.43 -14.41
C LEU A 203 -5.63 -49.68 -15.08
N LEU A 204 -6.48 -50.33 -15.87
CA LEU A 204 -7.61 -49.70 -16.56
C LEU A 204 -8.76 -49.28 -15.62
N ILE A 205 -8.78 -49.72 -14.36
CA ILE A 205 -9.76 -49.27 -13.35
C ILE A 205 -9.11 -48.33 -12.33
N ALA A 206 -7.86 -48.61 -11.93
CA ALA A 206 -7.11 -47.72 -11.04
C ALA A 206 -6.72 -46.40 -11.71
N VAL A 207 -6.37 -46.43 -13.01
CA VAL A 207 -5.97 -45.22 -13.74
C VAL A 207 -7.14 -44.26 -13.91
N PRO A 208 -8.36 -44.61 -14.35
CA PRO A 208 -9.48 -43.67 -14.39
C PRO A 208 -9.93 -43.22 -13.00
N ALA A 209 -9.86 -44.07 -11.97
CA ALA A 209 -10.18 -43.65 -10.60
C ALA A 209 -9.16 -42.62 -10.09
N VAL A 210 -7.86 -42.83 -10.34
CA VAL A 210 -6.79 -41.87 -10.04
C VAL A 210 -6.88 -40.64 -10.95
N TRP A 211 -7.29 -40.78 -12.22
CA TRP A 211 -7.48 -39.67 -13.16
C TRP A 211 -8.70 -38.83 -12.81
N LEU A 212 -9.81 -39.41 -12.31
CA LEU A 212 -10.96 -38.64 -11.82
C LEU A 212 -10.69 -37.97 -10.46
N THR A 213 -9.77 -38.50 -9.65
CA THR A 213 -9.32 -37.83 -8.42
C THR A 213 -8.18 -36.82 -8.67
N GLN A 214 -7.32 -37.04 -9.67
CA GLN A 214 -6.24 -36.11 -10.10
C GLN A 214 -6.71 -35.03 -11.07
N SER A 215 -7.76 -35.26 -11.86
CA SER A 215 -8.43 -34.17 -12.60
C SER A 215 -9.22 -33.25 -11.66
N ARG A 216 -9.31 -33.62 -10.38
CA ARG A 216 -9.74 -32.77 -9.27
C ARG A 216 -8.58 -32.13 -8.50
N GLU A 217 -7.32 -32.40 -8.86
CA GLU A 217 -6.18 -31.59 -8.40
C GLU A 217 -6.14 -30.27 -9.18
N SER A 218 -6.97 -29.35 -8.66
CA SER A 218 -6.69 -27.93 -8.49
C SER A 218 -6.52 -27.08 -9.75
N ALA A 219 -7.59 -26.35 -10.10
CA ALA A 219 -7.40 -24.91 -10.31
C ALA A 219 -6.58 -24.41 -9.11
N ASP A 220 -5.37 -23.88 -9.33
CA ASP A 220 -4.40 -23.53 -8.28
C ASP A 220 -5.14 -23.09 -7.00
N ALA A 221 -5.09 -23.91 -5.95
CA ALA A 221 -5.75 -23.66 -4.67
C ALA A 221 -4.67 -23.26 -3.66
N ALA A 222 -4.93 -22.26 -2.83
CA ALA A 222 -4.04 -21.89 -1.74
C ALA A 222 -4.00 -23.02 -0.70
N SER A 223 -2.80 -23.44 -0.32
CA SER A 223 -2.65 -24.46 0.73
C SER A 223 -2.66 -23.80 2.10
N ILE A 224 -3.57 -24.22 2.98
CA ILE A 224 -3.61 -23.79 4.38
C ILE A 224 -2.28 -24.09 5.09
N GLU A 225 -1.59 -25.16 4.71
CA GLU A 225 -0.28 -25.53 5.29
C GLU A 225 0.85 -24.57 4.89
N ARG A 226 0.72 -23.88 3.76
CA ARG A 226 1.72 -22.92 3.25
C ARG A 226 1.46 -21.49 3.72
N MET A 227 0.35 -21.24 4.41
CA MET A 227 0.01 -19.89 4.85
C MET A 227 1.03 -19.36 5.86
N ALA A 228 1.49 -18.13 5.62
CA ALA A 228 2.40 -17.43 6.53
C ALA A 228 1.71 -17.06 7.85
N PHE A 229 0.37 -16.94 7.85
CA PHE A 229 -0.45 -16.63 9.02
C PHE A 229 -1.64 -17.59 9.12
N PRO A 230 -2.07 -17.96 10.34
CA PRO A 230 -3.25 -18.79 10.50
C PRO A 230 -4.51 -18.06 10.02
N LEU A 231 -5.44 -18.83 9.41
CA LEU A 231 -6.74 -18.31 9.02
C LEU A 231 -7.53 -17.80 10.24
N PRO A 232 -8.15 -16.61 10.15
CA PRO A 232 -9.07 -16.13 11.18
C PRO A 232 -10.30 -17.04 11.28
N GLN A 233 -10.97 -17.00 12.44
CA GLN A 233 -12.23 -17.73 12.66
C GLN A 233 -13.42 -17.07 11.94
N THR A 234 -13.31 -15.77 11.65
CA THR A 234 -14.26 -15.03 10.83
C THR A 234 -13.87 -15.11 9.35
N PRO A 235 -14.81 -14.90 8.42
CA PRO A 235 -14.48 -14.72 7.00
C PRO A 235 -13.35 -13.69 6.85
N SER A 236 -12.32 -14.01 6.09
CA SER A 236 -11.13 -13.16 5.95
C SER A 236 -10.93 -12.76 4.50
N ILE A 237 -10.70 -11.47 4.26
CA ILE A 237 -10.63 -10.91 2.91
C ILE A 237 -9.40 -10.01 2.75
N ALA A 238 -8.75 -10.09 1.59
CA ALA A 238 -7.83 -9.07 1.12
C ALA A 238 -8.37 -8.43 -0.17
N VAL A 239 -8.40 -7.11 -0.22
CA VAL A 239 -8.78 -6.35 -1.41
C VAL A 239 -7.51 -5.89 -2.14
N LEU A 240 -7.26 -6.49 -3.30
CA LEU A 240 -6.13 -6.13 -4.14
C LEU A 240 -6.35 -4.78 -4.84
N PRO A 241 -5.28 -4.01 -5.12
CA PRO A 241 -5.36 -2.77 -5.89
C PRO A 241 -6.08 -2.99 -7.22
N PHE A 242 -7.17 -2.26 -7.45
CA PHE A 242 -7.90 -2.37 -8.72
C PHE A 242 -7.07 -1.78 -9.86
N ASP A 243 -7.05 -2.47 -11.00
CA ASP A 243 -6.35 -2.01 -12.19
C ASP A 243 -7.00 -0.74 -12.74
N ASN A 244 -6.18 0.26 -13.08
CA ASN A 244 -6.66 1.46 -13.79
C ASN A 244 -6.74 1.16 -15.30
N LEU A 245 -7.96 0.99 -15.81
CA LEU A 245 -8.24 0.80 -17.23
C LEU A 245 -8.74 2.07 -17.92
N SER A 246 -8.53 3.24 -17.30
CA SER A 246 -8.80 4.55 -17.88
C SER A 246 -7.72 4.93 -18.89
N SER A 247 -8.07 5.74 -19.89
CA SER A 247 -7.13 6.21 -20.91
C SER A 247 -6.06 7.17 -20.36
N ASP A 248 -6.37 7.87 -19.28
CA ASP A 248 -5.45 8.76 -18.56
C ASP A 248 -4.76 8.02 -17.41
N ALA A 249 -3.45 7.77 -17.56
CA ALA A 249 -2.63 7.16 -16.53
C ALA A 249 -2.56 8.01 -15.24
N GLY A 250 -2.78 9.33 -15.35
CA GLY A 250 -2.86 10.26 -14.22
C GLY A 250 -4.05 10.00 -13.29
N GLN A 251 -5.00 9.13 -13.68
CA GLN A 251 -6.14 8.73 -12.85
C GLN A 251 -5.89 7.49 -11.99
N SER A 252 -4.64 7.02 -11.89
CA SER A 252 -4.34 5.87 -11.00
C SER A 252 -4.74 6.13 -9.55
N TYR A 253 -4.67 7.39 -9.07
CA TYR A 253 -5.14 7.75 -7.73
C TYR A 253 -6.63 7.42 -7.49
N PHE A 254 -7.45 7.46 -8.54
CA PHE A 254 -8.89 7.22 -8.43
C PHE A 254 -9.17 5.73 -8.22
N ALA A 255 -8.54 4.85 -9.01
CA ALA A 255 -8.65 3.40 -8.82
C ALA A 255 -8.09 2.96 -7.45
N ASP A 256 -6.92 3.51 -7.07
CA ASP A 256 -6.30 3.26 -5.77
C ASP A 256 -7.16 3.77 -4.62
N GLY A 257 -7.73 4.96 -4.76
CA GLY A 257 -8.60 5.58 -3.78
C GLY A 257 -9.89 4.79 -3.58
N MET A 258 -10.50 4.33 -4.67
CA MET A 258 -11.71 3.50 -4.60
C MET A 258 -11.44 2.13 -3.96
N THR A 259 -10.28 1.52 -4.27
CA THR A 259 -9.84 0.29 -3.61
C THR A 259 -9.66 0.51 -2.10
N ASP A 260 -8.97 1.58 -1.72
CA ASP A 260 -8.71 1.85 -0.30
C ASP A 260 -9.97 2.21 0.48
N ASP A 261 -10.92 2.87 -0.17
CA ASP A 261 -12.24 3.14 0.42
C ASP A 261 -13.02 1.85 0.65
N LEU A 262 -12.96 0.87 -0.26
CA LEU A 262 -13.55 -0.46 -0.01
C LEU A 262 -12.90 -1.15 1.20
N ILE A 263 -11.57 -1.08 1.32
CA ILE A 263 -10.85 -1.61 2.50
C ILE A 263 -11.32 -0.88 3.77
N THR A 264 -11.44 0.45 3.72
CA THR A 264 -11.84 1.29 4.85
C THR A 264 -13.26 0.98 5.30
N GLU A 265 -14.22 0.85 4.38
CA GLU A 265 -15.61 0.52 4.72
C GLU A 265 -15.76 -0.91 5.23
N LEU A 266 -15.11 -1.89 4.60
CA LEU A 266 -15.10 -3.27 5.09
C LEU A 266 -14.46 -3.36 6.48
N SER A 267 -13.47 -2.51 6.77
CA SER A 267 -12.79 -2.52 8.08
C SER A 267 -13.68 -2.09 9.24
N LYS A 268 -14.82 -1.44 8.96
CA LYS A 268 -15.85 -1.08 9.94
C LYS A 268 -16.69 -2.27 10.38
N LEU A 269 -16.66 -3.38 9.65
CA LEU A 269 -17.49 -4.55 9.90
C LEU A 269 -16.76 -5.52 10.83
N SER A 270 -17.32 -5.76 12.02
CA SER A 270 -16.76 -6.68 13.03
C SER A 270 -16.86 -8.16 12.64
N GLY A 271 -17.79 -8.51 11.75
CA GLY A 271 -18.03 -9.87 11.29
C GLY A 271 -17.08 -10.40 10.21
N ILE A 272 -16.13 -9.58 9.74
CA ILE A 272 -15.15 -9.94 8.70
C ILE A 272 -13.76 -9.50 9.15
N PHE A 273 -12.74 -10.28 8.80
CA PHE A 273 -11.34 -9.93 8.99
C PHE A 273 -10.79 -9.33 7.70
N VAL A 274 -10.23 -8.13 7.75
CA VAL A 274 -9.80 -7.40 6.55
C VAL A 274 -8.30 -7.14 6.59
N ILE A 275 -7.58 -7.51 5.53
CA ILE A 275 -6.17 -7.11 5.37
C ILE A 275 -6.08 -5.66 4.93
N ALA A 276 -5.25 -4.91 5.65
CA ALA A 276 -5.03 -3.51 5.43
C ALA A 276 -4.33 -3.20 4.10
N ARG A 277 -4.59 -1.98 3.62
CA ARG A 277 -4.06 -1.44 2.37
C ARG A 277 -2.55 -1.58 2.21
N ASN A 278 -1.75 -1.28 3.24
CA ASN A 278 -0.29 -1.33 3.14
C ASN A 278 0.22 -2.70 2.69
N SER A 279 -0.44 -3.77 3.13
CA SER A 279 -0.15 -5.15 2.76
C SER A 279 -0.69 -5.55 1.40
N THR A 280 -1.90 -5.13 1.01
CA THR A 280 -2.43 -5.51 -0.31
C THR A 280 -1.77 -4.73 -1.44
N PHE A 281 -1.37 -3.48 -1.19
CA PHE A 281 -0.72 -2.64 -2.20
C PHE A 281 0.72 -3.04 -2.52
N THR A 282 1.35 -3.93 -1.75
CA THR A 282 2.66 -4.51 -2.12
C THR A 282 2.60 -5.35 -3.39
N TYR A 283 1.40 -5.81 -3.78
CA TYR A 283 1.15 -6.59 -4.99
C TYR A 283 0.80 -5.73 -6.21
N LYS A 284 0.65 -4.41 -6.05
CA LYS A 284 0.30 -3.51 -7.16
C LYS A 284 1.32 -3.61 -8.28
N GLY A 285 0.84 -3.85 -9.50
CA GLY A 285 1.67 -3.92 -10.71
C GLY A 285 2.62 -5.13 -10.76
N LYS A 286 2.45 -6.12 -9.87
CA LYS A 286 3.23 -7.36 -9.88
C LYS A 286 2.38 -8.51 -10.42
N PRO A 287 2.91 -9.34 -11.33
CA PRO A 287 2.24 -10.57 -11.74
C PRO A 287 2.25 -11.55 -10.57
N THR A 288 1.17 -11.58 -9.79
CA THR A 288 1.07 -12.44 -8.60
C THR A 288 -0.18 -13.29 -8.69
N LYS A 289 -0.04 -14.59 -8.43
CA LYS A 289 -1.18 -15.50 -8.35
C LYS A 289 -1.99 -15.20 -7.08
N VAL A 290 -3.32 -15.22 -7.20
CA VAL A 290 -4.26 -14.94 -6.09
C VAL A 290 -4.02 -15.87 -4.90
N GLN A 291 -3.63 -17.11 -5.18
CA GLN A 291 -3.31 -18.14 -4.19
C GLN A 291 -2.08 -17.77 -3.38
N GLN A 292 -1.03 -17.25 -4.03
CA GLN A 292 0.17 -16.80 -3.35
C GLN A 292 -0.16 -15.63 -2.42
N VAL A 293 -1.00 -14.70 -2.86
CA VAL A 293 -1.46 -13.58 -2.03
C VAL A 293 -2.20 -14.10 -0.79
N ALA A 294 -3.10 -15.07 -0.97
CA ALA A 294 -3.84 -15.68 0.13
C ALA A 294 -2.91 -16.42 1.12
N GLU A 295 -1.90 -17.13 0.62
CA GLU A 295 -0.87 -17.80 1.42
C GLU A 295 -0.02 -16.79 2.20
N ASP A 296 0.49 -15.76 1.53
CA ASP A 296 1.35 -14.73 2.11
C ASP A 296 0.64 -13.92 3.20
N LEU A 297 -0.65 -13.61 3.01
CA LEU A 297 -1.44 -12.76 3.92
C LEU A 297 -2.28 -13.57 4.92
N GLY A 298 -2.39 -14.88 4.73
CA GLY A 298 -3.23 -15.78 5.51
C GLY A 298 -4.70 -15.40 5.46
N VAL A 299 -5.28 -15.31 4.27
CA VAL A 299 -6.71 -15.00 4.08
C VAL A 299 -7.40 -16.03 3.20
N HIS A 300 -8.72 -16.16 3.40
CA HIS A 300 -9.55 -17.08 2.62
C HIS A 300 -9.96 -16.44 1.29
N TYR A 301 -10.48 -15.21 1.33
CA TYR A 301 -11.07 -14.56 0.17
C TYR A 301 -10.19 -13.46 -0.38
N ILE A 302 -10.16 -13.33 -1.70
CA ILE A 302 -9.47 -12.23 -2.39
C ILE A 302 -10.48 -11.49 -3.27
N LEU A 303 -10.56 -10.17 -3.11
CA LEU A 303 -11.27 -9.28 -4.02
C LEU A 303 -10.27 -8.65 -4.98
N GLN A 304 -10.50 -8.79 -6.28
CA GLN A 304 -9.72 -8.10 -7.30
C GLN A 304 -10.65 -7.45 -8.32
N GLY A 305 -10.13 -6.49 -9.08
CA GLY A 305 -10.99 -5.70 -9.96
C GLY A 305 -10.25 -4.70 -10.81
N SER A 306 -11.03 -3.91 -11.54
CA SER A 306 -10.54 -2.81 -12.36
C SER A 306 -11.51 -1.63 -12.28
N VAL A 307 -10.96 -0.42 -12.41
CA VAL A 307 -11.72 0.82 -12.51
C VAL A 307 -11.39 1.48 -13.85
N ARG A 308 -12.41 1.89 -14.58
CA ARG A 308 -12.30 2.75 -15.76
C ARG A 308 -13.13 4.00 -15.55
N ARG A 309 -12.52 5.16 -15.74
CA ARG A 309 -13.18 6.45 -15.71
C ARG A 309 -12.96 7.19 -17.02
N GLU A 310 -14.07 7.57 -17.66
CA GLU A 310 -14.08 8.33 -18.91
C GLU A 310 -15.06 9.51 -18.76
N GLY A 311 -14.51 10.71 -18.57
CA GLY A 311 -15.30 11.90 -18.28
C GLY A 311 -16.12 11.73 -16.99
N ASN A 312 -17.45 11.68 -17.14
CA ASN A 312 -18.40 11.50 -16.04
C ASN A 312 -18.81 10.04 -15.82
N HIS A 313 -18.41 9.10 -16.68
CA HIS A 313 -18.77 7.69 -16.53
C HIS A 313 -17.70 6.92 -15.76
N VAL A 314 -18.14 6.07 -14.84
CA VAL A 314 -17.31 5.18 -14.04
C VAL A 314 -17.80 3.76 -14.22
N ARG A 315 -16.87 2.87 -14.54
CA ARG A 315 -17.09 1.42 -14.60
C ARG A 315 -16.14 0.73 -13.63
N VAL A 316 -16.71 -0.13 -12.81
CA VAL A 316 -15.97 -0.97 -11.86
C VAL A 316 -16.27 -2.42 -12.19
N ASN A 317 -15.24 -3.21 -12.44
CA ASN A 317 -15.35 -4.65 -12.47
C ASN A 317 -14.77 -5.18 -11.16
N ALA A 318 -15.51 -6.00 -10.45
CA ALA A 318 -15.04 -6.63 -9.23
C ALA A 318 -15.33 -8.13 -9.29
N GLN A 319 -14.47 -8.92 -8.68
CA GLN A 319 -14.64 -10.36 -8.56
C GLN A 319 -14.10 -10.83 -7.23
N LEU A 320 -14.89 -11.68 -6.57
CA LEU A 320 -14.56 -12.28 -5.29
C LEU A 320 -14.18 -13.75 -5.51
N ILE A 321 -13.03 -14.14 -4.99
CA ILE A 321 -12.43 -15.46 -5.21
C ILE A 321 -12.30 -16.16 -3.87
N ASP A 322 -12.73 -17.42 -3.83
CA ASP A 322 -12.34 -18.36 -2.78
C ASP A 322 -10.93 -18.86 -3.11
N ALA A 323 -9.93 -18.40 -2.36
CA ALA A 323 -8.56 -18.79 -2.64
C ALA A 323 -8.24 -20.21 -2.20
N ILE A 324 -9.02 -20.80 -1.28
CA ILE A 324 -8.81 -22.15 -0.75
C ILE A 324 -9.35 -23.18 -1.72
N ASP A 325 -10.56 -22.95 -2.24
CA ASP A 325 -11.20 -23.85 -3.19
C ASP A 325 -10.88 -23.47 -4.65
N GLY A 326 -10.17 -22.36 -4.87
CA GLY A 326 -9.63 -21.94 -6.17
C GLY A 326 -10.69 -21.47 -7.18
N HIS A 327 -11.92 -21.15 -6.75
CA HIS A 327 -13.01 -20.77 -7.64
C HIS A 327 -13.53 -19.34 -7.38
N HIS A 328 -14.08 -18.72 -8.43
CA HIS A 328 -14.74 -17.42 -8.33
C HIS A 328 -16.12 -17.58 -7.70
N LEU A 329 -16.39 -16.86 -6.62
CA LEU A 329 -17.73 -16.82 -6.01
C LEU A 329 -18.69 -15.96 -6.85
N TRP A 330 -18.18 -14.85 -7.38
CA TRP A 330 -18.88 -14.01 -8.36
C TRP A 330 -17.90 -13.10 -9.10
N ALA A 331 -18.32 -12.62 -10.27
CA ALA A 331 -17.65 -11.57 -11.04
C ALA A 331 -18.72 -10.66 -11.64
N GLU A 332 -18.71 -9.38 -11.25
CA GLU A 332 -19.78 -8.45 -11.56
C GLU A 332 -19.24 -7.13 -12.11
N ARG A 333 -20.08 -6.47 -12.91
CA ARG A 333 -19.78 -5.18 -13.53
C ARG A 333 -20.77 -4.13 -13.04
N TYR A 334 -20.22 -3.03 -12.52
CA TYR A 334 -20.97 -1.91 -11.99
C TYR A 334 -20.68 -0.67 -12.85
N ASP A 335 -21.68 -0.25 -13.63
CA ASP A 335 -21.63 1.00 -14.39
C ASP A 335 -22.42 2.10 -13.67
N GLY A 336 -21.90 3.32 -13.73
CA GLY A 336 -22.60 4.51 -13.24
C GLY A 336 -21.95 5.81 -13.68
N GLU A 337 -22.52 6.90 -13.21
CA GLU A 337 -21.91 8.22 -13.33
C GLU A 337 -21.11 8.55 -12.06
N MET A 338 -20.17 9.49 -12.18
CA MET A 338 -19.40 10.01 -11.04
C MET A 338 -20.32 10.59 -9.95
N SER A 339 -21.48 11.13 -10.33
CA SER A 339 -22.54 11.58 -9.42
C SER A 339 -23.10 10.46 -8.52
N GLY A 340 -23.08 9.22 -9.00
CA GLY A 340 -23.55 8.03 -8.29
C GLY A 340 -22.43 7.12 -7.80
N VAL A 341 -21.19 7.61 -7.68
CA VAL A 341 -20.02 6.79 -7.32
C VAL A 341 -20.17 6.09 -5.96
N PHE A 342 -20.82 6.74 -4.99
CA PHE A 342 -21.06 6.16 -3.66
C PHE A 342 -21.98 4.93 -3.75
N GLY A 343 -23.07 5.03 -4.51
CA GLY A 343 -23.96 3.89 -4.74
C GLY A 343 -23.32 2.76 -5.54
N LEU A 344 -22.23 2.99 -6.29
CA LEU A 344 -21.44 1.92 -6.88
C LEU A 344 -20.64 1.16 -5.81
N GLN A 345 -20.02 1.88 -4.87
CA GLN A 345 -19.26 1.29 -3.76
C GLN A 345 -20.17 0.47 -2.84
N ASP A 346 -21.34 1.04 -2.49
CA ASP A 346 -22.31 0.38 -1.60
C ASP A 346 -22.74 -0.98 -2.18
N ARG A 347 -23.04 -1.04 -3.49
CA ARG A 347 -23.42 -2.30 -4.15
C ARG A 347 -22.32 -3.35 -4.12
N VAL A 348 -21.04 -2.95 -4.23
CA VAL A 348 -19.92 -3.89 -4.13
C VAL A 348 -19.83 -4.43 -2.68
N ILE A 349 -19.94 -3.57 -1.68
CA ILE A 349 -19.88 -3.95 -0.26
C ILE A 349 -21.07 -4.86 0.10
N GLU A 350 -22.29 -4.51 -0.30
CA GLU A 350 -23.50 -5.31 -0.10
C GLU A 350 -23.36 -6.70 -0.72
N GLN A 351 -22.80 -6.79 -1.94
CA GLN A 351 -22.54 -8.07 -2.59
C GLN A 351 -21.53 -8.92 -1.81
N ILE A 352 -20.47 -8.32 -1.26
CA ILE A 352 -19.48 -9.02 -0.43
C ILE A 352 -20.13 -9.52 0.86
N VAL A 353 -20.86 -8.65 1.57
CA VAL A 353 -21.53 -8.99 2.84
C VAL A 353 -22.54 -10.13 2.64
N SER A 354 -23.32 -10.06 1.57
CA SER A 354 -24.29 -11.10 1.18
C SER A 354 -23.61 -12.43 0.86
N THR A 355 -22.60 -12.40 -0.03
CA THR A 355 -21.88 -13.62 -0.47
C THR A 355 -21.18 -14.31 0.70
N LEU A 356 -20.53 -13.54 1.57
CA LEU A 356 -19.78 -14.07 2.71
C LEU A 356 -20.67 -14.33 3.94
N SER A 357 -21.98 -14.11 3.83
CA SER A 357 -22.96 -14.29 4.93
C SER A 357 -22.54 -13.57 6.23
N VAL A 358 -21.99 -12.36 6.10
CA VAL A 358 -21.47 -11.60 7.25
C VAL A 358 -22.63 -11.10 8.11
N LYS A 359 -22.61 -11.44 9.40
CA LYS A 359 -23.62 -10.98 10.36
C LYS A 359 -23.31 -9.55 10.78
N LEU A 360 -24.13 -8.61 10.32
CA LEU A 360 -24.05 -7.20 10.72
C LEU A 360 -24.77 -6.96 12.05
N THR A 361 -24.16 -6.20 12.93
CA THR A 361 -24.78 -5.66 14.15
C THR A 361 -25.78 -4.56 13.82
N SER A 362 -26.71 -4.26 14.73
CA SER A 362 -27.67 -3.16 14.55
C SER A 362 -26.99 -1.79 14.39
N ALA A 363 -25.83 -1.59 15.02
CA ALA A 363 -25.05 -0.37 14.89
C ALA A 363 -24.46 -0.24 13.47
N GLU A 364 -23.84 -1.29 12.94
CA GLU A 364 -23.27 -1.31 11.59
C GLU A 364 -24.35 -1.07 10.51
N GLN A 365 -25.54 -1.66 10.68
CA GLN A 365 -26.67 -1.43 9.76
C GLN A 365 -27.17 0.02 9.79
N SER A 366 -27.16 0.67 10.95
CA SER A 366 -27.64 2.06 11.10
C SER A 366 -26.64 3.11 10.57
N VAL A 367 -25.34 2.83 10.64
CA VAL A 367 -24.27 3.74 10.20
C VAL A 367 -24.10 3.72 8.68
N ALA A 368 -24.35 2.57 8.02
CA ALA A 368 -24.26 2.43 6.57
C ALA A 368 -25.27 3.28 5.77
N ALA A 369 -26.29 3.87 6.42
CA ALA A 369 -27.42 4.50 5.74
C ALA A 369 -27.21 5.98 5.32
N VAL A 370 -26.15 6.66 5.77
CA VAL A 370 -25.95 8.09 5.48
C VAL A 370 -24.56 8.34 4.86
N PRO A 371 -24.47 8.72 3.58
CA PRO A 371 -23.19 9.03 2.94
C PRO A 371 -22.55 10.28 3.57
N GLU A 372 -21.23 10.23 3.79
CA GLU A 372 -20.48 11.31 4.43
C GLU A 372 -20.40 12.59 3.59
N THR A 373 -20.56 12.45 2.27
CA THR A 373 -20.70 13.54 1.30
C THR A 373 -21.61 13.09 0.17
N THR A 374 -22.34 14.04 -0.42
CA THR A 374 -23.06 13.85 -1.69
C THR A 374 -22.40 14.62 -2.83
N ASN A 375 -21.21 15.20 -2.62
CA ASN A 375 -20.48 15.97 -3.62
C ASN A 375 -19.33 15.14 -4.22
N PRO A 376 -19.46 14.64 -5.46
CA PRO A 376 -18.43 13.82 -6.09
C PRO A 376 -17.11 14.53 -6.31
N GLN A 377 -17.12 15.87 -6.47
CA GLN A 377 -15.89 16.65 -6.63
C GLN A 377 -15.15 16.77 -5.30
N ALA A 378 -15.87 16.93 -4.19
CA ALA A 378 -15.27 16.92 -2.87
C ALA A 378 -14.63 15.56 -2.57
N TYR A 379 -15.31 14.47 -2.95
CA TYR A 379 -14.80 13.10 -2.87
C TYR A 379 -13.54 12.89 -3.73
N ASP A 380 -13.56 13.24 -5.02
CA ASP A 380 -12.38 13.13 -5.88
C ASP A 380 -11.18 13.90 -5.32
N THR A 381 -11.43 15.10 -4.80
CA THR A 381 -10.41 15.95 -4.19
C THR A 381 -9.85 15.31 -2.91
N LEU A 382 -10.70 14.68 -2.10
CA LEU A 382 -10.27 13.92 -0.92
C LEU A 382 -9.33 12.77 -1.31
N LEU A 383 -9.68 12.00 -2.35
CA LEU A 383 -8.85 10.88 -2.82
C LEU A 383 -7.46 11.34 -3.27
N ARG A 384 -7.38 12.47 -4.00
CA ARG A 384 -6.09 13.10 -4.37
C ARG A 384 -5.28 13.48 -3.14
N GLY A 385 -5.92 14.07 -2.13
CA GLY A 385 -5.26 14.43 -0.88
C GLY A 385 -4.65 13.22 -0.17
N TRP A 386 -5.39 12.11 -0.10
CA TRP A 386 -4.88 10.88 0.49
C TRP A 386 -3.78 10.21 -0.32
N ASP A 387 -3.87 10.23 -1.64
CA ASP A 387 -2.81 9.75 -2.53
C ASP A 387 -1.48 10.46 -2.23
N HIS A 388 -1.50 11.79 -2.04
CA HIS A 388 -0.34 12.55 -1.56
C HIS A 388 0.07 12.18 -0.12
N LEU A 389 -0.86 12.16 0.84
CA LEU A 389 -0.53 11.90 2.24
C LEU A 389 0.18 10.54 2.45
N ARG A 390 -0.15 9.54 1.63
CA ARG A 390 0.47 8.19 1.69
C ARG A 390 1.89 8.11 1.16
N ARG A 391 2.39 9.10 0.41
CA ARG A 391 3.79 9.14 -0.08
C ARG A 391 4.81 9.48 1.01
N ASP A 392 4.35 9.70 2.24
CA ASP A 392 5.13 9.77 3.47
C ASP A 392 6.25 10.84 3.50
N SER A 393 6.11 11.95 2.76
CA SER A 393 7.07 13.07 2.78
C SER A 393 6.43 14.38 3.24
N GLU A 394 7.25 15.33 3.70
CA GLU A 394 6.76 16.64 4.15
C GLU A 394 6.13 17.46 3.00
N ALA A 395 6.76 17.45 1.83
CA ALA A 395 6.24 18.12 0.64
C ALA A 395 4.87 17.54 0.24
N GLU A 396 4.77 16.21 0.25
CA GLU A 396 3.54 15.49 -0.07
C GLU A 396 2.44 15.74 0.98
N THR A 397 2.81 15.81 2.26
CA THR A 397 1.88 16.18 3.36
C THR A 397 1.33 17.59 3.16
N THR A 398 2.16 18.52 2.72
CA THR A 398 1.74 19.90 2.42
C THR A 398 0.75 19.94 1.25
N THR A 399 1.03 19.21 0.18
CA THR A 399 0.12 19.06 -0.96
C THR A 399 -1.20 18.42 -0.55
N ALA A 400 -1.17 17.37 0.28
CA ALA A 400 -2.36 16.71 0.81
C ALA A 400 -3.26 17.68 1.58
N ARG A 401 -2.69 18.53 2.45
CA ARG A 401 -3.42 19.56 3.20
C ARG A 401 -4.19 20.51 2.28
N ALA A 402 -3.58 20.94 1.17
CA ALA A 402 -4.22 21.80 0.19
C ALA A 402 -5.44 21.12 -0.46
N TYR A 403 -5.33 19.84 -0.81
CA TYR A 403 -6.45 19.06 -1.33
C TYR A 403 -7.57 18.90 -0.30
N PHE A 404 -7.25 18.52 0.95
CA PHE A 404 -8.27 18.39 1.99
C PHE A 404 -8.98 19.72 2.28
N GLN A 405 -8.25 20.84 2.28
CA GLN A 405 -8.85 22.17 2.40
C GLN A 405 -9.80 22.48 1.23
N LYS A 406 -9.42 22.11 0.00
CA LYS A 406 -10.28 22.26 -1.18
C LYS A 406 -11.53 21.38 -1.10
N ALA A 407 -11.41 20.15 -0.59
CA ALA A 407 -12.56 19.26 -0.38
C ALA A 407 -13.56 19.88 0.60
N ILE A 408 -13.08 20.52 1.68
CA ILE A 408 -13.91 21.26 2.65
C ILE A 408 -14.60 22.47 2.00
N VAL A 409 -13.93 23.17 1.08
CA VAL A 409 -14.56 24.29 0.35
C VAL A 409 -15.71 23.78 -0.55
N LEU A 410 -15.54 22.62 -1.16
CA LEU A 410 -16.56 21.99 -2.02
C LEU A 410 -17.74 21.41 -1.22
N ASP A 411 -17.48 20.89 -0.03
CA ASP A 411 -18.50 20.42 0.91
C ASP A 411 -18.12 20.78 2.36
N PRO A 412 -18.65 21.89 2.89
CA PRO A 412 -18.35 22.36 4.25
C PRO A 412 -18.80 21.43 5.37
N ASN A 413 -19.63 20.42 5.09
CA ASN A 413 -20.12 19.44 6.06
C ASN A 413 -19.37 18.09 5.99
N TYR A 414 -18.36 17.98 5.12
CA TYR A 414 -17.66 16.73 4.87
C TYR A 414 -16.69 16.36 6.02
N SER A 415 -17.21 15.65 7.02
CA SER A 415 -16.48 15.38 8.28
C SER A 415 -15.20 14.57 8.08
N ARG A 416 -15.17 13.63 7.12
CA ARG A 416 -13.95 12.90 6.74
C ARG A 416 -12.88 13.78 6.13
N ALA A 417 -13.24 14.85 5.41
CA ALA A 417 -12.26 15.83 4.92
C ALA A 417 -11.62 16.62 6.07
N TYR A 418 -12.40 17.05 7.07
CA TYR A 418 -11.85 17.66 8.29
C TYR A 418 -10.97 16.70 9.09
N ALA A 419 -11.38 15.44 9.24
CA ALA A 419 -10.58 14.42 9.92
C ALA A 419 -9.25 14.16 9.18
N SER A 420 -9.27 14.15 7.85
CA SER A 420 -8.09 13.95 7.01
C SER A 420 -7.14 15.16 7.07
N LEU A 421 -7.68 16.38 7.08
CA LEU A 421 -6.90 17.59 7.31
C LEU A 421 -6.31 17.63 8.73
N ALA A 422 -7.06 17.18 9.73
CA ALA A 422 -6.57 17.03 11.10
C ALA A 422 -5.43 15.99 11.16
N ALA A 423 -5.56 14.84 10.49
CA ALA A 423 -4.50 13.84 10.40
C ALA A 423 -3.22 14.42 9.75
N ALA A 424 -3.35 15.17 8.66
CA ALA A 424 -2.22 15.83 8.01
C ALA A 424 -1.58 16.91 8.90
N ASN A 425 -2.38 17.71 9.62
CA ASN A 425 -1.86 18.68 10.58
C ASN A 425 -1.15 17.99 11.76
N TRP A 426 -1.71 16.90 12.29
CA TRP A 426 -1.05 16.12 13.34
C TRP A 426 0.29 15.55 12.85
N ARG A 427 0.33 15.01 11.64
CA ARG A 427 1.57 14.54 11.02
C ARG A 427 2.60 15.66 10.90
N THR A 428 2.20 16.85 10.41
CA THR A 428 3.09 18.02 10.33
C THR A 428 3.55 18.50 11.71
N SER A 429 2.68 18.48 12.73
CA SER A 429 3.03 18.92 14.09
C SER A 429 4.02 17.99 14.78
N VAL A 430 4.13 16.73 14.35
CA VAL A 430 5.07 15.74 14.92
C VAL A 430 6.34 15.62 14.09
N LEU A 431 6.24 15.61 12.76
CA LEU A 431 7.33 15.20 11.87
C LEU A 431 8.05 16.36 11.17
N SER A 432 7.46 17.56 11.10
CA SER A 432 8.09 18.68 10.37
C SER A 432 9.33 19.18 11.13
N SER A 433 10.45 19.30 10.42
CA SER A 433 11.67 19.95 10.93
C SER A 433 11.56 21.48 10.92
N ASP A 434 10.63 22.04 10.14
CA ASP A 434 10.31 23.46 10.10
C ASP A 434 9.40 23.81 11.28
N PHE A 435 9.95 24.57 12.22
CA PHE A 435 9.25 24.93 13.44
C PHE A 435 7.96 25.72 13.18
N SER A 436 8.00 26.70 12.27
CA SER A 436 6.84 27.54 11.96
C SER A 436 5.70 26.72 11.38
N ARG A 437 6.01 25.75 10.51
CA ARG A 437 5.00 24.80 9.99
C ARG A 437 4.45 23.92 11.09
N ARG A 438 5.32 23.38 11.95
CA ARG A 438 4.95 22.53 13.09
C ARG A 438 3.94 23.25 13.99
N GLU A 439 4.26 24.49 14.37
CA GLU A 439 3.40 25.31 15.22
C GLU A 439 2.06 25.65 14.54
N ASN A 440 2.10 26.07 13.27
CA ASN A 440 0.88 26.37 12.52
C ASN A 440 -0.04 25.14 12.44
N ALA A 441 0.53 23.96 12.22
CA ALA A 441 -0.22 22.72 12.19
C ALA A 441 -0.82 22.38 13.56
N SER A 442 -0.06 22.54 14.66
CA SER A 442 -0.54 22.38 16.04
C SER A 442 -1.70 23.33 16.36
N LYS A 443 -1.63 24.60 15.93
CA LYS A 443 -2.71 25.59 16.13
C LYS A 443 -4.00 25.21 15.39
N ASN A 444 -3.89 24.70 14.16
CA ASN A 444 -5.04 24.37 13.32
C ASN A 444 -5.65 22.99 13.61
N LEU A 445 -4.88 22.07 14.19
CA LEU A 445 -5.31 20.70 14.49
C LEU A 445 -6.59 20.64 15.35
N PRO A 446 -6.69 21.29 16.53
CA PRO A 446 -7.89 21.25 17.36
C PRO A 446 -9.14 21.80 16.66
N ARG A 447 -8.99 22.87 15.85
CA ARG A 447 -10.10 23.48 15.12
C ARG A 447 -10.69 22.54 14.07
N ASN A 448 -9.83 21.90 13.28
CA ASN A 448 -10.25 20.96 12.26
C ASN A 448 -10.84 19.69 12.88
N LEU A 449 -10.25 19.22 13.97
CA LEU A 449 -10.77 18.09 14.72
C LEU A 449 -12.16 18.39 15.31
N ALA A 450 -12.37 19.57 15.89
CA ALA A 450 -13.68 19.95 16.44
C ALA A 450 -14.78 19.89 15.37
N LYS A 451 -14.49 20.30 14.13
CA LYS A 451 -15.41 20.16 12.99
C LYS A 451 -15.62 18.71 12.57
N ALA A 452 -14.57 17.91 12.54
CA ALA A 452 -14.70 16.48 12.27
C ALA A 452 -15.56 15.74 13.31
N MET A 453 -15.57 16.23 14.55
CA MET A 453 -16.34 15.64 15.66
C MET A 453 -17.83 16.00 15.65
N GLU A 454 -18.30 16.89 14.76
CA GLU A 454 -19.75 17.15 14.57
C GLU A 454 -20.47 15.92 14.02
N LYS A 455 -19.82 15.14 13.14
CA LYS A 455 -20.21 13.80 12.70
C LYS A 455 -18.97 12.88 12.73
N PRO A 456 -18.64 12.32 13.90
CA PRO A 456 -17.32 11.74 14.13
C PRO A 456 -17.12 10.46 13.32
N THR A 457 -16.01 10.44 12.57
CA THR A 457 -15.51 9.26 11.87
C THR A 457 -14.54 8.47 12.77
N PRO A 458 -14.22 7.20 12.45
CA PRO A 458 -13.18 6.46 13.17
C PRO A 458 -11.85 7.24 13.21
N LEU A 459 -11.46 7.83 12.08
CA LEU A 459 -10.26 8.66 11.97
C LEU A 459 -10.30 9.90 12.88
N ALA A 460 -11.45 10.55 13.03
CA ALA A 460 -11.58 11.70 13.93
C ALA A 460 -11.30 11.29 15.38
N TYR A 461 -11.85 10.16 15.83
CA TYR A 461 -11.54 9.62 17.17
C TYR A 461 -10.08 9.22 17.31
N ALA A 462 -9.48 8.58 16.30
CA ALA A 462 -8.07 8.19 16.32
C ALA A 462 -7.14 9.41 16.44
N ILE A 463 -7.39 10.48 15.67
CA ILE A 463 -6.62 11.73 15.76
C ILE A 463 -6.89 12.47 17.08
N SER A 464 -8.11 12.41 17.62
CA SER A 464 -8.41 12.91 18.95
C SER A 464 -7.59 12.22 20.02
N ALA A 465 -7.47 10.89 19.96
CA ALA A 465 -6.63 10.12 20.87
C ALA A 465 -5.16 10.55 20.77
N GLN A 466 -4.62 10.79 19.57
CA GLN A 466 -3.25 11.28 19.42
C GLN A 466 -3.04 12.64 20.08
N LEU A 467 -3.94 13.58 19.84
CA LEU A 467 -3.85 14.93 20.40
C LEU A 467 -3.95 14.89 21.93
N LEU A 468 -4.87 14.09 22.48
CA LEU A 468 -5.05 13.93 23.92
C LEU A 468 -3.82 13.27 24.56
N ALA A 469 -3.24 12.25 23.93
CA ALA A 469 -2.02 11.61 24.40
C ALA A 469 -0.82 12.57 24.39
N GLN A 470 -0.69 13.43 23.38
CA GLN A 470 0.34 14.49 23.36
C GLN A 470 0.19 15.50 24.50
N GLN A 471 -1.04 15.74 24.96
CA GLN A 471 -1.33 16.62 26.09
C GLN A 471 -1.19 15.94 27.45
N GLY A 472 -0.78 14.67 27.50
CA GLY A 472 -0.70 13.86 28.72
C GLY A 472 -2.06 13.40 29.25
N ARG A 473 -3.15 13.59 28.48
CA ARG A 473 -4.54 13.26 28.88
C ARG A 473 -4.87 11.82 28.48
N TYR A 474 -4.15 10.86 29.05
CA TYR A 474 -4.18 9.46 28.61
C TYR A 474 -5.53 8.76 28.83
N ASP A 475 -6.26 9.04 29.91
CA ASP A 475 -7.58 8.44 30.15
C ASP A 475 -8.58 8.84 29.05
N GLU A 476 -8.56 10.11 28.65
CA GLU A 476 -9.38 10.61 27.56
C GLU A 476 -8.90 10.07 26.21
N ALA A 477 -7.58 9.94 26.03
CA ALA A 477 -7.01 9.32 24.83
C ALA A 477 -7.45 7.87 24.69
N PHE A 478 -7.44 7.09 25.77
CA PHE A 478 -7.96 5.72 25.83
C PHE A 478 -9.44 5.67 25.43
N ALA A 479 -10.27 6.54 26.01
CA ALA A 479 -11.69 6.59 25.70
C ALA A 479 -11.97 7.03 24.25
N ALA A 480 -11.10 7.86 23.66
CA ALA A 480 -11.20 8.25 22.25
C ALA A 480 -10.81 7.08 21.33
N ILE A 481 -9.67 6.42 21.58
CA ILE A 481 -9.22 5.33 20.71
C ILE A 481 -10.10 4.08 20.83
N ASP A 482 -10.65 3.79 22.00
CA ASP A 482 -11.65 2.71 22.18
C ASP A 482 -12.90 2.94 21.31
N ARG A 483 -13.36 4.20 21.17
CA ARG A 483 -14.44 4.53 20.23
C ARG A 483 -14.05 4.32 18.78
N ALA A 484 -12.82 4.70 18.39
CA ALA A 484 -12.33 4.46 17.03
C ALA A 484 -12.31 2.96 16.70
N MET A 485 -11.80 2.13 17.62
CA MET A 485 -11.74 0.67 17.47
C MET A 485 -13.13 0.02 17.40
N LYS A 486 -14.12 0.53 18.14
CA LYS A 486 -15.50 0.05 18.04
C LYS A 486 -16.16 0.38 16.70
N LEU A 487 -15.75 1.47 16.06
CA LEU A 487 -16.28 1.87 14.75
C LEU A 487 -15.51 1.26 13.57
N ALA A 488 -14.22 0.96 13.75
CA ALA A 488 -13.35 0.36 12.75
C ALA A 488 -12.43 -0.69 13.40
N PRO A 489 -12.98 -1.88 13.73
CA PRO A 489 -12.25 -2.93 14.45
C PRO A 489 -11.13 -3.59 13.65
N ASN A 490 -11.15 -3.50 12.32
CA ASN A 490 -10.09 -4.06 11.47
C ASN A 490 -9.06 -3.01 11.00
N ASP A 491 -9.15 -1.77 11.48
CA ASP A 491 -8.17 -0.74 11.13
C ASP A 491 -6.88 -0.92 11.98
N PRO A 492 -5.73 -1.27 11.37
CA PRO A 492 -4.49 -1.49 12.11
C PRO A 492 -3.98 -0.23 12.80
N ASP A 493 -4.25 0.97 12.27
CA ASP A 493 -3.77 2.22 12.85
C ASP A 493 -4.45 2.50 14.20
N ASN A 494 -5.68 2.00 14.40
CA ASN A 494 -6.36 2.08 15.70
C ASN A 494 -5.64 1.25 16.76
N HIS A 495 -5.23 0.02 16.42
CA HIS A 495 -4.46 -0.85 17.30
C HIS A 495 -3.06 -0.28 17.62
N VAL A 496 -2.37 0.30 16.63
CA VAL A 496 -1.08 0.99 16.82
C VAL A 496 -1.24 2.20 17.75
N SER A 497 -2.33 2.95 17.59
CA SER A 497 -2.64 4.10 18.43
C SER A 497 -2.95 3.68 19.87
N MET A 498 -3.70 2.60 20.06
CA MET A 498 -3.93 2.01 21.38
C MET A 498 -2.62 1.55 22.03
N ALA A 499 -1.76 0.86 21.28
CA ALA A 499 -0.43 0.44 21.76
C ALA A 499 0.44 1.63 22.19
N ARG A 500 0.35 2.76 21.50
CA ARG A 500 1.06 3.99 21.88
C ARG A 500 0.62 4.49 23.26
N VAL A 501 -0.69 4.56 23.51
CA VAL A 501 -1.25 5.00 24.80
C VAL A 501 -0.91 3.99 25.91
N LEU A 502 -0.99 2.69 25.64
CA LEU A 502 -0.60 1.63 26.57
C LEU A 502 0.89 1.71 26.95
N ASN A 503 1.79 1.86 25.96
CA ASN A 503 3.22 2.03 26.23
C ASN A 503 3.49 3.29 27.07
N ALA A 504 2.83 4.41 26.75
CA ALA A 504 2.98 5.65 27.50
C ALA A 504 2.54 5.55 28.96
N THR A 505 1.58 4.68 29.25
CA THR A 505 1.04 4.46 30.61
C THR A 505 1.63 3.26 31.34
N GLY A 506 2.62 2.57 30.75
CA GLY A 506 3.33 1.46 31.39
C GLY A 506 2.76 0.07 31.12
N HIS A 507 1.72 -0.05 30.31
CA HIS A 507 1.04 -1.31 29.96
C HIS A 507 1.70 -1.98 28.74
N ALA A 508 3.02 -2.14 28.77
CA ALA A 508 3.80 -2.55 27.60
C ALA A 508 3.48 -3.97 27.08
N ALA A 509 3.05 -4.89 27.95
CA ALA A 509 2.64 -6.24 27.55
C ALA A 509 1.35 -6.21 26.73
N GLU A 510 0.37 -5.40 27.14
CA GLU A 510 -0.87 -5.18 26.38
C GLU A 510 -0.59 -4.41 25.09
N ALA A 511 0.33 -3.44 25.12
CA ALA A 511 0.78 -2.74 23.92
C ALA A 511 1.41 -3.68 22.89
N GLU A 512 2.20 -4.66 23.33
CA GLU A 512 2.73 -5.72 22.46
C GLU A 512 1.59 -6.52 21.81
N GLN A 513 0.56 -6.91 22.58
CA GLN A 513 -0.59 -7.65 22.05
C GLN A 513 -1.32 -6.83 20.98
N GLN A 514 -1.63 -5.56 21.27
CA GLN A 514 -2.27 -4.65 20.30
C GLN A 514 -1.42 -4.49 19.04
N THR A 515 -0.11 -4.36 19.17
CA THR A 515 0.78 -4.22 18.00
C THR A 515 0.83 -5.50 17.18
N ARG A 516 0.78 -6.69 17.81
CA ARG A 516 0.70 -7.97 17.10
C ARG A 516 -0.62 -8.14 16.35
N LEU A 517 -1.73 -7.66 16.91
CA LEU A 517 -3.02 -7.59 16.20
C LEU A 517 -2.92 -6.66 14.98
N ALA A 518 -2.33 -5.47 15.14
CA ALA A 518 -2.07 -4.57 14.02
C ALA A 518 -1.23 -5.22 12.91
N MET A 519 -0.16 -5.95 13.28
CA MET A 519 0.67 -6.69 12.32
C MET A 519 -0.05 -7.88 11.68
N ARG A 520 -1.09 -8.42 12.31
CA ARG A 520 -1.91 -9.48 11.71
C ARG A 520 -2.86 -8.91 10.66
N LEU A 521 -3.43 -7.72 10.91
CA LEU A 521 -4.24 -6.95 9.97
C LEU A 521 -3.37 -6.34 8.85
N ASP A 522 -2.12 -6.01 9.14
CA ASP A 522 -1.13 -5.49 8.21
C ASP A 522 0.17 -6.34 8.20
N PRO A 523 0.18 -7.52 7.55
CA PRO A 523 1.36 -8.40 7.43
C PRO A 523 2.65 -7.76 6.88
N HIS A 524 2.54 -6.65 6.16
CA HIS A 524 3.64 -5.78 5.75
C HIS A 524 3.61 -4.46 6.54
N PRO A 525 3.88 -4.51 7.86
CA PRO A 525 3.58 -3.42 8.77
C PRO A 525 4.34 -2.13 8.42
N SER A 526 3.66 -1.02 8.67
CA SER A 526 4.27 0.31 8.61
C SER A 526 5.47 0.43 9.57
N ARG A 527 6.33 1.41 9.28
CA ARG A 527 7.43 1.82 10.16
C ARG A 527 6.93 2.20 11.57
N ALA A 528 5.75 2.81 11.67
CA ALA A 528 5.15 3.21 12.95
C ALA A 528 4.70 1.99 13.78
N THR A 529 4.18 0.94 13.15
CA THR A 529 3.80 -0.31 13.82
C THR A 529 5.03 -1.00 14.42
N LEU A 530 6.11 -1.14 13.64
CA LEU A 530 7.37 -1.73 14.12
C LEU A 530 7.95 -0.94 15.30
N ARG A 531 7.89 0.39 15.24
CA ARG A 531 8.33 1.26 16.33
C ARG A 531 7.56 1.00 17.63
N MET A 532 6.24 0.90 17.58
CA MET A 532 5.45 0.61 18.78
C MET A 532 5.80 -0.75 19.37
N LEU A 533 6.05 -1.77 18.54
CA LEU A 533 6.49 -3.08 19.00
C LEU A 533 7.87 -2.99 19.68
N ALA A 534 8.82 -2.28 19.09
CA ALA A 534 10.16 -2.13 19.64
C ALA A 534 10.15 -1.39 20.98
N VAL A 535 9.33 -0.35 21.12
CA VAL A 535 9.08 0.35 22.39
C VAL A 535 8.45 -0.57 23.43
N SER A 536 7.49 -1.42 23.05
CA SER A 536 6.91 -2.42 23.94
C SER A 536 7.96 -3.42 24.43
N PHE A 537 8.86 -3.89 23.56
CA PHE A 537 9.96 -4.78 23.95
C PHE A 537 10.95 -4.09 24.90
N PHE A 538 11.37 -2.88 24.56
CA PHE A 538 12.27 -2.09 25.39
C PHE A 538 11.70 -1.87 26.80
N SER A 539 10.43 -1.48 26.88
CA SER A 539 9.72 -1.23 28.14
C SER A 539 9.60 -2.49 29.02
N GLN A 540 9.59 -3.67 28.40
CA GLN A 540 9.59 -4.97 29.08
C GLN A 540 11.00 -5.51 29.38
N GLY A 541 12.07 -4.80 29.01
CA GLY A 541 13.46 -5.26 29.17
C GLY A 541 13.89 -6.34 28.17
N LYS A 542 13.11 -6.57 27.10
CA LYS A 542 13.43 -7.51 26.01
C LYS A 542 14.34 -6.84 24.99
N TYR A 543 15.55 -6.44 25.41
CA TYR A 543 16.44 -5.56 24.63
C TYR A 543 16.94 -6.19 23.32
N ASP A 544 17.13 -7.50 23.28
CA ASP A 544 17.50 -8.25 22.07
C ASP A 544 16.45 -8.07 20.96
N LYS A 545 15.16 -8.23 21.32
CA LYS A 545 14.04 -8.05 20.39
C LYS A 545 13.82 -6.58 20.03
N ALA A 546 14.06 -5.68 20.99
CA ALA A 546 14.01 -4.25 20.74
C ALA A 546 15.04 -3.83 19.68
N VAL A 547 16.28 -4.30 19.77
CA VAL A 547 17.33 -4.05 18.77
C VAL A 547 16.90 -4.56 17.39
N ASP A 548 16.56 -5.85 17.26
CA ASP A 548 16.16 -6.44 15.97
C ASP A 548 15.00 -5.67 15.32
N THR A 549 14.02 -5.25 16.12
CA THR A 549 12.86 -4.51 15.62
C THR A 549 13.22 -3.07 15.24
N PHE A 550 14.04 -2.37 16.04
CA PHE A 550 14.47 -1.00 15.73
C PHE A 550 15.43 -0.93 14.55
N GLU A 551 16.31 -1.91 14.34
CA GLU A 551 17.16 -1.98 13.15
C GLU A 551 16.29 -1.99 11.88
N ARG A 552 15.21 -2.78 11.86
CA ARG A 552 14.23 -2.77 10.76
C ARG A 552 13.51 -1.43 10.59
N VAL A 553 13.31 -0.68 11.69
CA VAL A 553 12.76 0.69 11.64
C VAL A 553 13.76 1.65 11.00
N ILE A 554 15.06 1.53 11.33
CA ILE A 554 16.14 2.34 10.75
C ILE A 554 16.36 1.99 9.27
N ASP A 555 16.32 0.71 8.89
CA ASP A 555 16.43 0.25 7.49
C ASP A 555 15.31 0.81 6.61
N LYS A 556 14.13 1.03 7.20
CA LYS A 556 13.02 1.76 6.58
C LYS A 556 13.19 3.29 6.61
N LYS A 557 14.44 3.76 6.76
CA LYS A 557 14.87 5.17 6.76
C LYS A 557 14.15 5.98 7.83
N SER A 558 14.34 5.62 9.09
CA SER A 558 13.83 6.44 10.19
C SER A 558 14.50 7.81 10.23
N ASP A 559 13.67 8.84 10.30
CA ASP A 559 14.00 10.26 10.49
C ASP A 559 13.74 10.70 11.94
N LEU A 560 13.43 9.74 12.82
CA LEU A 560 13.03 10.01 14.19
C LEU A 560 14.17 9.81 15.19
N LEU A 561 14.60 10.89 15.85
CA LEU A 561 15.62 10.89 16.92
C LEU A 561 15.44 9.81 18.02
N ALA A 562 14.24 9.61 18.60
CA ALA A 562 14.12 8.58 19.67
C ALA A 562 14.16 7.14 19.18
N ASP A 563 14.00 6.87 17.88
CA ASP A 563 14.28 5.52 17.37
C ASP A 563 15.76 5.22 17.60
N TYR A 564 16.64 6.17 17.28
CA TYR A 564 18.07 6.07 17.54
C TYR A 564 18.36 6.08 19.05
N ALA A 565 17.77 6.99 19.85
CA ALA A 565 18.05 7.03 21.29
C ALA A 565 17.66 5.73 21.99
N THR A 566 16.49 5.16 21.66
CA THR A 566 16.02 3.90 22.26
C THR A 566 16.84 2.70 21.77
N LEU A 567 17.25 2.70 20.49
CA LEU A 567 18.16 1.69 19.95
C LEU A 567 19.53 1.74 20.63
N ILE A 568 20.15 2.92 20.72
CA ILE A 568 21.43 3.14 21.41
C ILE A 568 21.34 2.69 22.87
N SER A 569 20.25 3.04 23.56
CA SER A 569 20.00 2.59 24.92
C SER A 569 19.89 1.05 25.01
N SER A 570 19.22 0.43 24.04
CA SER A 570 19.13 -1.04 23.95
C SER A 570 20.50 -1.69 23.75
N TYR A 571 21.36 -1.10 22.91
CA TYR A 571 22.75 -1.55 22.75
C TYR A 571 23.54 -1.46 24.06
N GLY A 572 23.40 -0.34 24.78
CA GLY A 572 24.04 -0.16 26.08
C GLY A 572 23.60 -1.20 27.12
N HIS A 573 22.31 -1.53 27.19
CA HIS A 573 21.82 -2.61 28.07
C HIS A 573 22.35 -3.99 27.69
N LEU A 574 22.62 -4.24 26.41
CA LEU A 574 23.22 -5.48 25.92
C LEU A 574 24.76 -5.49 25.99
N GLY A 575 25.39 -4.38 26.37
CA GLY A 575 26.85 -4.23 26.32
C GLY A 575 27.43 -4.29 24.91
N ARG A 576 26.62 -4.02 23.87
CA ARG A 576 27.08 -4.00 22.48
C ARG A 576 27.72 -2.65 22.18
N THR A 577 29.00 -2.65 21.81
CA THR A 577 29.75 -1.45 21.45
C THR A 577 29.83 -1.22 19.95
N ASP A 578 29.78 -2.31 19.17
CA ASP A 578 29.92 -2.26 17.72
C ASP A 578 28.73 -1.54 17.09
N GLY A 579 28.99 -0.53 16.25
CA GLY A 579 27.96 0.24 15.56
C GLY A 579 27.28 1.35 16.37
N VAL A 580 27.48 1.42 17.69
CA VAL A 580 26.86 2.45 18.55
C VAL A 580 27.25 3.87 18.14
N GLN A 581 28.53 4.11 17.85
CA GLN A 581 29.01 5.43 17.45
C GLN A 581 28.33 5.92 16.16
N ALA A 582 28.12 5.03 15.19
CA ALA A 582 27.43 5.36 13.94
C ALA A 582 25.97 5.77 14.18
N LEU A 583 25.29 5.11 15.14
CA LEU A 583 23.94 5.48 15.55
C LEU A 583 23.91 6.85 16.23
N ILE A 584 24.89 7.16 17.10
CA ILE A 584 25.02 8.46 17.76
C ILE A 584 25.27 9.56 16.72
N ASP A 585 26.19 9.34 15.78
CA ASP A 585 26.51 10.30 14.73
C ASP A 585 25.28 10.58 13.85
N GLN A 586 24.51 9.55 13.53
CA GLN A 586 23.27 9.69 12.76
C GLN A 586 22.18 10.44 13.54
N TYR A 587 22.02 10.18 14.85
CA TYR A 587 21.15 10.98 15.71
C TYR A 587 21.56 12.45 15.66
N ASN A 588 22.84 12.75 15.89
CA ASN A 588 23.33 14.13 15.99
C ASN A 588 23.19 14.87 14.66
N LYS A 589 23.38 14.17 13.53
CA LYS A 589 23.12 14.72 12.20
C LYS A 589 21.65 15.12 12.02
N LEU A 590 20.72 14.25 12.42
CA LEU A 590 19.28 14.55 12.37
C LEU A 590 18.91 15.71 13.30
N ALA A 591 19.48 15.74 14.51
CA ALA A 591 19.23 16.80 15.48
C ALA A 591 19.68 18.16 14.92
N MET A 592 20.89 18.25 14.37
CA MET A 592 21.37 19.47 13.71
C MET A 592 20.45 19.94 12.58
N SER A 593 19.94 19.02 11.74
CA SER A 593 19.04 19.37 10.63
C SER A 593 17.69 19.96 11.08
N SER A 594 17.31 19.71 12.33
CA SER A 594 16.09 20.22 12.96
C SER A 594 16.37 21.31 14.00
N LEU A 595 17.59 21.89 13.98
CA LEU A 595 18.08 22.88 14.93
C LEU A 595 18.01 22.41 16.40
N GLY A 596 18.08 21.10 16.63
CA GLY A 596 18.11 20.48 17.96
C GLY A 596 19.53 20.30 18.51
N ASP A 597 19.61 19.94 19.79
CA ASP A 597 20.87 19.64 20.48
C ASP A 597 21.34 18.19 20.25
N PRO A 598 22.65 17.90 20.40
CA PRO A 598 23.17 16.55 20.36
C PRO A 598 22.60 15.64 21.46
N LEU A 599 22.73 14.32 21.27
CA LEU A 599 22.24 13.32 22.23
C LEU A 599 23.02 13.37 23.55
N THR A 600 22.28 13.52 24.65
CA THR A 600 22.76 13.39 26.04
C THR A 600 21.85 12.44 26.82
N VAL A 601 22.33 11.96 27.97
CA VAL A 601 21.57 11.01 28.81
C VAL A 601 20.23 11.61 29.29
N GLN A 602 20.23 12.81 29.89
CA GLN A 602 19.06 13.37 30.57
C GLN A 602 18.01 13.93 29.61
N GLU A 603 18.42 14.64 28.57
CA GLU A 603 17.51 15.45 27.76
C GLU A 603 16.76 14.66 26.70
N SER A 604 17.30 13.50 26.30
CA SER A 604 16.58 12.53 25.46
C SER A 604 15.28 12.00 26.07
N ALA A 605 15.09 12.18 27.38
CA ALA A 605 13.91 11.73 28.10
C ALA A 605 12.72 12.69 28.09
N TYR A 606 12.88 13.95 27.65
CA TYR A 606 11.86 15.00 27.89
C TYR A 606 10.89 15.26 26.73
N ASP A 607 11.22 14.94 25.49
CA ASP A 607 10.53 15.57 24.34
C ASP A 607 9.59 14.65 23.54
N TRP A 608 9.60 13.34 23.76
CA TRP A 608 9.26 12.44 22.64
C TRP A 608 7.95 11.67 22.70
N TYR A 609 7.44 11.35 23.89
CA TYR A 609 6.13 10.69 23.99
C TYR A 609 5.28 11.25 25.13
N GLY A 610 5.69 12.42 25.60
CA GLY A 610 5.28 13.00 26.85
C GLY A 610 6.46 13.71 27.50
N ASN A 611 6.17 14.82 28.18
CA ASN A 611 7.11 15.50 29.06
C ASN A 611 7.41 14.65 30.32
N ALA A 612 8.20 15.16 31.26
CA ALA A 612 8.47 14.56 32.57
C ALA A 612 7.22 14.07 33.34
N PHE A 613 6.03 14.56 32.95
CA PHE A 613 4.74 14.25 33.58
C PHE A 613 3.92 13.22 32.84
N SER A 614 4.29 12.86 31.61
CA SER A 614 3.36 12.19 30.70
C SER A 614 3.81 10.78 30.33
N TYR A 615 5.10 10.50 30.13
CA TYR A 615 5.53 9.12 29.84
C TYR A 615 5.84 8.31 31.11
N HIS A 616 5.60 7.00 31.04
CA HIS A 616 5.84 6.07 32.14
C HIS A 616 7.29 6.13 32.66
N ARG A 617 7.48 6.54 33.92
CA ARG A 617 8.81 6.77 34.53
C ARG A 617 9.80 5.62 34.35
N PRO A 618 9.44 4.34 34.57
CA PRO A 618 10.35 3.22 34.32
C PRO A 618 10.90 3.14 32.89
N TYR A 619 10.19 3.63 31.87
CA TYR A 619 10.75 3.72 30.53
C TYR A 619 11.88 4.75 30.48
N ILE A 620 11.65 5.95 31.00
CA ILE A 620 12.64 7.03 31.05
C ILE A 620 13.89 6.58 31.79
N THR A 621 13.72 5.95 32.97
CA THR A 621 14.85 5.42 33.75
C THR A 621 15.66 4.40 32.96
N ARG A 622 14.99 3.44 32.29
CA ARG A 622 15.69 2.45 31.44
C ARG A 622 16.39 3.11 30.27
N LEU A 623 15.76 4.10 29.63
CA LEU A 623 16.35 4.85 28.51
C LEU A 623 17.68 5.48 28.96
N GLN A 624 17.64 6.26 30.04
CA GLN A 624 18.80 6.94 30.60
C GLN A 624 19.91 5.97 31.04
N GLU A 625 19.53 4.87 31.72
CA GLU A 625 20.50 3.84 32.14
C GLU A 625 21.22 3.22 30.94
N GLY A 626 20.49 2.85 29.88
CA GLY A 626 21.08 2.25 28.69
C GLY A 626 21.94 3.25 27.91
N LEU A 627 21.53 4.51 27.81
CA LEU A 627 22.36 5.56 27.18
C LEU A 627 23.68 5.76 27.93
N ARG A 628 23.65 5.75 29.27
CA ARG A 628 24.86 5.83 30.09
C ARG A 628 25.77 4.62 29.88
N LYS A 629 25.20 3.40 29.81
CA LYS A 629 25.95 2.18 29.47
C LYS A 629 26.54 2.21 28.05
N ALA A 630 25.89 2.90 27.13
CA ALA A 630 26.37 3.11 25.76
C ALA A 630 27.48 4.20 25.66
N GLY A 631 27.84 4.85 26.78
CA GLY A 631 28.94 5.82 26.82
C GLY A 631 28.54 7.25 26.43
N LEU A 632 27.25 7.58 26.43
CA LEU A 632 26.79 8.94 26.14
C LEU A 632 27.15 9.89 27.29
N PRO A 633 27.53 11.14 26.99
CA PRO A 633 27.77 12.14 28.03
C PRO A 633 26.48 12.48 28.77
N GLU A 634 26.64 12.81 30.05
CA GLU A 634 25.58 13.43 30.81
C GLU A 634 25.29 14.84 30.26
N GLY A 635 24.02 15.25 30.22
CA GLY A 635 23.67 16.61 29.78
C GLY A 635 23.64 17.63 30.90
N ALA A 636 23.35 18.90 30.57
CA ALA A 636 23.36 19.99 31.55
C ALA A 636 22.26 19.85 32.64
N GLY A 637 21.30 18.95 32.48
CA GLY A 637 20.22 18.62 33.40
C GLY A 637 20.54 17.63 34.53
N THR A 638 21.80 17.27 34.77
CA THR A 638 22.22 16.30 35.80
C THR A 638 21.93 16.72 37.25
N ASP A 639 21.78 18.02 37.51
CA ASP A 639 21.73 18.55 38.88
C ASP A 639 20.38 18.38 39.59
N LEU A 640 19.32 18.00 38.86
CA LEU A 640 17.98 17.84 39.42
C LEU A 640 17.37 16.50 39.00
N ALA A 641 16.95 15.68 39.96
CA ALA A 641 16.29 14.42 39.65
C ALA A 641 14.90 14.66 39.04
N LEU A 642 14.41 13.71 38.22
CA LEU A 642 13.06 13.79 37.61
C LEU A 642 11.95 14.01 38.66
N ASP A 643 12.09 13.39 39.83
CA ASP A 643 11.14 13.55 40.95
C ASP A 643 11.08 14.98 41.48
N ASP A 644 12.18 15.73 41.41
CA ASP A 644 12.23 17.11 41.89
C ASP A 644 11.61 18.08 40.88
N TYR A 645 11.73 17.83 39.57
CA TYR A 645 10.95 18.56 38.57
C TYR A 645 9.45 18.39 38.80
N VAL A 646 9.00 17.17 39.11
CA VAL A 646 7.58 16.90 39.32
C VAL A 646 7.01 17.52 40.60
N LYS A 647 7.84 17.84 41.59
CA LYS A 647 7.44 18.64 42.76
C LYS A 647 7.24 20.12 42.44
N LEU A 648 7.95 20.63 41.43
CA LEU A 648 8.01 22.06 41.12
C LEU A 648 7.10 22.46 39.96
N MET A 649 6.65 21.52 39.13
CA MET A 649 5.83 21.85 37.99
C MET A 649 4.56 21.01 37.97
N THR A 650 3.50 21.57 37.38
CA THR A 650 2.23 20.89 37.17
C THR A 650 1.80 21.02 35.71
N LEU A 651 1.31 19.92 35.14
CA LEU A 651 0.75 19.91 33.79
C LEU A 651 -0.78 19.95 33.89
N THR A 652 -1.40 21.04 33.45
CA THR A 652 -2.86 21.19 33.45
C THR A 652 -3.35 21.42 32.02
N LYS A 653 -4.17 20.51 31.48
CA LYS A 653 -4.72 20.59 30.11
C LYS A 653 -3.64 20.80 29.03
N GLY A 654 -2.46 20.24 29.20
CA GLY A 654 -1.33 20.37 28.27
C GLY A 654 -0.45 21.62 28.49
N GLU A 655 -0.75 22.47 29.48
CA GLU A 655 0.11 23.61 29.84
C GLU A 655 0.93 23.31 31.10
N LEU A 656 2.24 23.59 31.04
CA LEU A 656 3.13 23.52 32.19
C LEU A 656 3.07 24.83 32.98
N SER A 657 2.80 24.72 34.28
CA SER A 657 3.02 25.78 35.27
C SER A 657 4.12 25.37 36.23
N VAL A 658 4.94 26.34 36.64
CA VAL A 658 6.01 26.13 37.61
C VAL A 658 5.63 26.86 38.89
N ASP A 659 5.56 26.12 39.99
CA ASP A 659 5.32 26.70 41.31
C ASP A 659 6.42 27.72 41.66
N ARG A 660 6.07 28.79 42.36
CA ARG A 660 6.98 29.89 42.75
C ARG A 660 7.63 30.64 41.58
N THR A 661 6.97 30.65 40.43
CA THR A 661 7.35 31.48 39.26
C THR A 661 6.22 32.40 38.84
N ILE A 662 6.56 33.47 38.12
CA ILE A 662 5.58 34.36 37.50
C ILE A 662 5.57 34.11 35.99
N LYS A 663 4.48 33.54 35.48
CA LYS A 663 4.21 33.47 34.03
C LYS A 663 3.91 34.88 33.55
N VAL A 664 4.63 35.35 32.55
CA VAL A 664 4.44 36.69 31.97
C VAL A 664 3.95 36.61 30.53
N ASP A 665 3.17 37.59 30.11
CA ASP A 665 2.82 37.80 28.71
C ASP A 665 3.89 38.61 27.96
N VAL A 666 3.67 38.84 26.66
CA VAL A 666 4.61 39.58 25.80
C VAL A 666 4.83 41.03 26.26
N MET A 667 3.80 41.69 26.79
CA MET A 667 3.85 43.08 27.25
C MET A 667 4.64 43.20 28.56
N GLU A 668 4.39 42.28 29.48
CA GLU A 668 5.11 42.17 30.76
C GLU A 668 6.57 41.76 30.55
N ALA A 669 6.82 40.77 29.67
CA ALA A 669 8.17 40.37 29.29
C ALA A 669 8.97 41.56 28.74
N LYS A 670 8.35 42.39 27.90
CA LYS A 670 8.97 43.62 27.40
C LYS A 670 9.28 44.62 28.50
N ALA A 671 8.37 44.81 29.46
CA ALA A 671 8.60 45.69 30.59
C ALA A 671 9.79 45.22 31.45
N LEU A 672 9.91 43.90 31.68
CA LEU A 672 11.06 43.30 32.38
C LEU A 672 12.36 43.52 31.61
N LEU A 673 12.36 43.28 30.30
CA LEU A 673 13.55 43.48 29.46
C LEU A 673 14.00 44.95 29.46
N ALA A 674 13.04 45.89 29.40
CA ALA A 674 13.32 47.33 29.46
C ALA A 674 13.88 47.78 30.82
N ARG A 675 13.50 47.10 31.90
CA ARG A 675 14.04 47.32 33.27
C ARG A 675 15.45 46.75 33.46
N GLY A 676 15.96 45.96 32.50
CA GLY A 676 17.28 45.34 32.58
C GLY A 676 17.30 43.99 33.32
N VAL A 677 16.15 43.33 33.46
CA VAL A 677 16.07 41.96 33.98
C VAL A 677 16.89 41.03 33.07
N ALA A 678 17.57 40.04 33.66
CA ALA A 678 18.37 39.09 32.88
C ALA A 678 17.44 38.12 32.11
N PHE A 679 17.48 38.18 30.78
CA PHE A 679 16.74 37.26 29.92
C PHE A 679 17.62 36.10 29.48
N VAL A 680 17.25 34.88 29.88
CA VAL A 680 17.99 33.65 29.55
C VAL A 680 17.22 32.88 28.48
N ASP A 681 17.86 32.74 27.32
CA ASP A 681 17.39 31.91 26.22
C ASP A 681 17.90 30.49 26.38
N VAL A 682 16.97 29.55 26.57
CA VAL A 682 17.31 28.16 26.87
C VAL A 682 17.21 27.22 25.67
N ARG A 683 17.12 27.78 24.46
CA ARG A 683 17.09 27.00 23.21
C ARG A 683 18.48 26.48 22.83
N ALA A 684 18.49 25.47 21.96
CA ALA A 684 19.68 25.00 21.27
C ALA A 684 20.48 26.17 20.67
N PRO A 685 21.83 26.16 20.70
CA PRO A 685 22.66 27.26 20.20
C PRO A 685 22.34 27.67 18.75
N LEU A 686 22.04 26.69 17.89
CA LEU A 686 21.65 26.95 16.50
C LEU A 686 20.34 27.73 16.37
N ASN A 687 19.38 27.51 17.27
CA ASN A 687 18.13 28.29 17.31
C ASN A 687 18.36 29.72 17.79
N TYR A 688 19.32 29.93 18.68
CA TYR A 688 19.67 31.26 19.17
C TYR A 688 20.33 32.12 18.09
N ASP A 689 21.31 31.55 17.37
CA ASP A 689 22.02 32.23 16.30
C ASP A 689 21.08 32.63 15.14
N ASN A 690 19.97 31.91 14.94
CA ASN A 690 18.95 32.19 13.93
C ASN A 690 17.90 33.25 14.33
N GLY A 691 18.00 33.84 15.52
CA GLY A 691 17.13 34.93 15.96
C GLY A 691 16.81 34.85 17.45
N HIS A 692 17.03 35.93 18.21
CA HIS A 692 16.79 36.01 19.65
C HIS A 692 16.35 37.41 20.10
N LEU A 693 15.89 37.52 21.36
CA LEU A 693 15.53 38.81 21.96
C LEU A 693 16.79 39.67 22.18
N PRO A 694 16.77 40.99 21.92
CA PRO A 694 17.94 41.84 22.14
C PRO A 694 18.49 41.71 23.57
N LYS A 695 19.80 41.48 23.71
CA LYS A 695 20.53 41.31 24.98
C LYS A 695 20.17 40.04 25.79
N ALA A 696 19.41 39.11 25.21
CA ALA A 696 19.25 37.80 25.83
C ALA A 696 20.60 37.07 25.93
N ILE A 697 20.71 36.16 26.88
CA ILE A 697 21.89 35.33 27.11
C ILE A 697 21.52 33.90 26.72
N ASN A 698 22.24 33.31 25.76
CA ASN A 698 22.05 31.90 25.45
C ASN A 698 22.68 31.01 26.52
N LEU A 699 21.86 30.31 27.28
CA LEU A 699 22.24 29.19 28.12
C LEU A 699 21.35 28.01 27.72
N SER A 700 21.70 27.31 26.63
CA SER A 700 20.95 26.13 26.15
C SER A 700 20.62 25.20 27.31
N LEU A 701 19.36 24.77 27.43
CA LEU A 701 18.93 23.86 28.49
C LEU A 701 19.76 22.56 28.48
N ILE A 702 20.20 22.13 27.31
CA ILE A 702 20.82 20.82 27.08
C ILE A 702 22.35 20.87 27.31
N THR A 703 23.01 21.95 26.87
CA THR A 703 24.48 22.02 26.85
C THR A 703 25.07 23.17 27.67
N GLY A 704 24.26 24.16 28.07
CA GLY A 704 24.76 25.42 28.62
C GLY A 704 24.24 25.80 30.01
N LEU A 705 23.00 25.45 30.38
CA LEU A 705 22.39 25.86 31.64
C LEU A 705 22.76 24.93 32.80
N SER A 706 23.75 25.33 33.60
CA SER A 706 24.15 24.70 34.86
C SER A 706 24.02 25.69 36.01
N LYS A 707 24.15 25.19 37.24
CA LYS A 707 24.18 26.05 38.44
C LYS A 707 25.30 27.10 38.36
N GLU A 708 26.47 26.73 37.83
CA GLU A 708 27.63 27.60 37.67
C GLU A 708 27.45 28.62 36.54
N SER A 709 26.84 28.23 35.42
CA SER A 709 26.65 29.16 34.30
C SER A 709 25.57 30.20 34.59
N LEU A 710 24.50 29.82 35.29
CA LEU A 710 23.47 30.77 35.72
C LEU A 710 24.01 31.76 36.76
N ALA A 711 24.83 31.29 37.71
CA ALA A 711 25.43 32.14 38.75
C ALA A 711 26.40 33.21 38.20
N LYS A 712 26.89 33.05 36.95
CA LYS A 712 27.73 34.06 36.29
C LYS A 712 26.92 35.21 35.71
N VAL A 713 25.61 35.04 35.52
CA VAL A 713 24.75 36.00 34.82
C VAL A 713 23.69 36.63 35.73
N ALA A 714 23.32 35.95 36.81
CA ALA A 714 22.38 36.46 37.82
C ALA A 714 22.68 35.88 39.20
N GLY A 715 22.54 36.70 40.24
CA GLY A 715 22.50 36.27 41.63
C GLY A 715 21.17 35.61 42.01
N LYS A 716 21.14 34.92 43.15
CA LYS A 716 19.93 34.18 43.60
C LYS A 716 18.71 35.07 43.88
N GLU A 717 18.95 36.30 44.30
CA GLU A 717 17.91 37.29 44.60
C GLU A 717 17.60 38.21 43.42
N ASP A 718 18.37 38.11 42.32
CA ASP A 718 18.13 38.92 41.12
C ASP A 718 16.89 38.41 40.36
N GLU A 719 16.23 39.32 39.65
CA GLU A 719 15.16 38.96 38.72
C GLU A 719 15.73 38.27 37.48
N VAL A 720 15.21 37.09 37.14
CA VAL A 720 15.62 36.33 35.95
C VAL A 720 14.40 35.88 35.16
N ALA A 721 14.41 36.07 33.85
CA ALA A 721 13.36 35.64 32.94
C ALA A 721 13.87 34.54 31.99
N PHE A 722 13.25 33.36 32.04
CA PHE A 722 13.53 32.28 31.09
C PHE A 722 12.54 32.29 29.92
N TYR A 723 13.03 32.04 28.71
CA TYR A 723 12.18 31.85 27.54
C TYR A 723 12.75 30.80 26.58
N SER A 724 11.87 30.23 25.77
CA SER A 724 12.21 29.27 24.72
C SER A 724 11.40 29.51 23.45
N HIS A 725 11.50 28.60 22.47
CA HIS A 725 10.76 28.71 21.22
C HIS A 725 9.34 28.12 21.39
N GLY A 726 8.32 28.82 20.92
CA GLY A 726 6.94 28.32 20.86
C GLY A 726 6.05 28.66 22.05
N LYS A 727 4.74 28.54 21.80
CA LYS A 727 3.69 28.72 22.80
C LYS A 727 3.74 27.56 23.79
N ASN A 728 3.80 27.85 25.08
CA ASN A 728 3.96 26.89 26.18
C ASN A 728 5.32 26.18 26.23
N GLY A 729 6.37 26.83 25.72
CA GLY A 729 7.73 26.26 25.60
C GLY A 729 8.21 25.48 26.84
N PRO A 730 8.27 24.14 26.78
CA PRO A 730 8.55 23.30 27.94
C PRO A 730 9.95 23.56 28.52
N TYR A 731 10.91 23.93 27.67
CA TYR A 731 12.27 24.26 28.11
C TYR A 731 12.33 25.45 29.06
N ALA A 732 11.53 26.51 28.82
CA ALA A 732 11.47 27.64 29.74
C ALA A 732 10.94 27.21 31.12
N ALA A 733 9.94 26.33 31.14
CA ALA A 733 9.39 25.79 32.38
C ALA A 733 10.40 24.91 33.12
N TYR A 734 11.12 24.01 32.41
CA TYR A 734 12.19 23.19 33.00
C TYR A 734 13.34 24.05 33.53
N ALA A 735 13.80 25.05 32.78
CA ALA A 735 14.85 25.95 33.22
C ALA A 735 14.47 26.72 34.50
N SER A 736 13.21 27.17 34.57
CA SER A 736 12.68 27.85 35.76
C SER A 736 12.64 26.92 36.97
N ALA A 737 12.21 25.66 36.78
CA ALA A 737 12.24 24.66 37.84
C ALA A 737 13.66 24.36 38.34
N LYS A 738 14.66 24.28 37.43
CA LYS A 738 16.08 24.16 37.81
C LYS A 738 16.54 25.33 38.67
N ALA A 739 16.25 26.56 38.23
CA ALA A 739 16.63 27.77 38.96
C ALA A 739 16.05 27.78 40.39
N ILE A 740 14.77 27.39 40.54
CA ILE A 740 14.16 27.25 41.87
C ILE A 740 14.86 26.16 42.69
N GLY A 741 15.14 25.00 42.09
CA GLY A 741 15.89 23.91 42.74
C GLY A 741 17.28 24.35 43.20
N TRP A 742 17.90 25.31 42.51
CA TRP A 742 19.18 25.90 42.87
C TRP A 742 19.09 27.07 43.86
N GLY A 743 17.87 27.47 44.22
CA GLY A 743 17.56 28.47 45.24
C GLY A 743 17.41 29.91 44.73
N TYR A 744 17.04 30.11 43.47
CA TYR A 744 16.64 31.43 42.96
C TYR A 744 15.19 31.73 43.35
N THR A 745 14.92 33.00 43.72
CA THR A 745 13.65 33.41 44.35
C THR A 745 12.75 34.26 43.45
N HIS A 746 13.31 35.00 42.48
CA HIS A 746 12.57 35.92 41.60
C HIS A 746 12.61 35.47 40.14
N ILE A 747 11.88 34.39 39.83
CA ILE A 747 11.88 33.77 38.50
C ILE A 747 10.62 34.13 37.72
N TYR A 748 10.83 34.68 36.53
CA TYR A 748 9.84 34.89 35.50
C TYR A 748 10.01 33.83 34.40
N TYR A 749 8.92 33.39 33.80
CA TYR A 749 9.01 32.59 32.58
C TYR A 749 8.02 33.09 31.52
N PHE A 750 8.56 33.33 30.33
CA PHE A 750 7.79 33.82 29.19
C PHE A 750 7.41 32.64 28.29
N ALA A 751 6.19 32.15 28.48
CA ALA A 751 5.68 30.97 27.78
C ALA A 751 5.27 31.22 26.33
N GLY A 752 5.03 32.48 25.93
CA GLY A 752 4.73 32.87 24.56
C GLY A 752 5.93 32.75 23.62
N GLY A 753 7.13 32.89 24.20
CA GLY A 753 8.39 32.72 23.52
C GLY A 753 8.58 33.67 22.32
N PHE A 754 9.51 33.28 21.45
CA PHE A 754 9.89 34.04 20.26
C PHE A 754 8.72 34.40 19.31
N LEU A 755 7.72 33.52 19.18
CA LEU A 755 6.62 33.71 18.23
C LEU A 755 5.64 34.81 18.65
N GLU A 756 5.20 34.80 19.92
CA GLU A 756 4.30 35.87 20.40
C GLU A 756 5.01 37.23 20.42
N TRP A 757 6.35 37.23 20.56
CA TRP A 757 7.15 38.44 20.43
C TRP A 757 7.21 38.98 18.99
N ASP A 758 7.43 38.09 18.01
CA ASP A 758 7.48 38.43 16.59
C ASP A 758 6.10 38.83 16.03
N ASP A 759 5.04 38.11 16.42
CA ASP A 759 3.65 38.38 16.01
C ASP A 759 3.19 39.81 16.41
N GLU A 760 3.73 40.37 17.50
CA GLU A 760 3.48 41.74 17.98
C GLU A 760 4.41 42.80 17.33
N GLY A 761 5.23 42.39 16.36
CA GLY A 761 6.09 43.28 15.56
C GLY A 761 7.32 43.81 16.30
N TYR A 762 7.77 43.13 17.36
CA TYR A 762 8.96 43.55 18.11
C TYR A 762 10.27 43.07 17.44
N PRO A 763 11.33 43.90 17.44
CA PRO A 763 12.56 43.58 16.72
C PRO A 763 13.31 42.41 17.35
N LEU A 764 13.76 41.50 16.50
CA LEU A 764 14.64 40.37 16.82
C LEU A 764 16.06 40.66 16.35
N VAL A 765 17.05 40.14 17.07
CA VAL A 765 18.46 40.19 16.65
C VAL A 765 18.81 38.86 15.99
N ILE A 766 19.36 38.92 14.78
CA ILE A 766 19.93 37.76 14.08
C ILE A 766 21.45 37.93 14.06
N GLU A 767 22.15 37.15 14.87
CA GLU A 767 23.61 37.10 14.84
C GLU A 767 24.06 36.08 13.79
N VAL A 768 24.22 36.53 12.54
CA VAL A 768 24.81 35.67 11.49
C VAL A 768 26.29 35.46 11.81
N LYS A 769 26.63 34.41 12.56
CA LYS A 769 28.01 33.92 12.61
C LYS A 769 28.37 33.42 11.21
N ARG A 770 29.20 34.19 10.48
CA ARG A 770 29.85 33.71 9.25
C ARG A 770 30.55 32.40 9.59
N SER A 771 30.09 31.29 9.03
CA SER A 771 30.73 29.98 9.21
C SER A 771 32.20 30.07 8.77
N LEU A 772 33.11 29.94 9.72
CA LEU A 772 34.52 29.62 9.46
C LEU A 772 34.55 28.21 8.84
N GLY A 773 34.52 28.13 7.51
CA GLY A 773 34.41 26.85 6.82
C GLY A 773 34.33 26.94 5.29
N GLN A 774 35.00 27.91 4.67
CA GLN A 774 35.54 27.71 3.32
C GLN A 774 37.06 27.82 3.41
N LYS A 775 37.72 26.66 3.48
CA LYS A 775 39.02 26.40 2.88
C LYS A 775 39.20 24.90 2.72
#